data_AF-A0A832M7T1-F1
#
_entry.id   AF-A0A832M7T1-F1
#
_cell.length_a   1.000
_cell.length_b   1.000
_cell.length_c   1.000
_cell.angle_alpha   90.00
_cell.angle_beta   90.00
_cell.angle_gamma   90.00
#
_symmetry.space_group_name_H-M   'P 1'
#
loop_
_entity.id
_entity.type
_entity.pdbx_description
1 polymer ?
#
loop_
_entity_poly.entity_id
_entity_poly.type
_entity_poly.pdbx_seq_one_letter_code
_entity_poly.pdbx_strand_id
1 'polypeptide(L)'
;MKSGNRNRRLAALLSVAVLSATSSAAHAVLVAGWDFFGESSPGNSAADVFSSSLDSSNLVTRGAGAPSSPATNSFRTTGFRNDGISVTNTDYFQITLSAVPGSTLSLNTIDARFAGTSTFRAAPGVSAQFAYSLDGTNFTLIGSPFSMTTDAAMPQISLTGITALQNVGASTTVTLRYYASGQTATGGWGFNSPVSGGSYGLAIDGTIGTASGTPLLIWNGGDATWGEVTAQWVDPGAVPYTWSNATNGPSTTARFVSGNTVAIDTGGMTANALDFAAGSNGVTLGAGGTLTLTSSVIGIASGVTATISAALSGSSGVATTGAGTLVLGNASNAFSGTVTIGDGTTIQIGSDGALGDSANDIAFGVGGTLKTTNSISLSAGRDLTGTATFDVAAGTTLTTNGSVSLSSTTINNSGAITFATAGAVLGTTAVNGSSAVTFTGTGNTMTSLAISSATTISGGTINPGSITTTHSGTATINSDVASGGSDFVVNIGSGGTLELKGALTNTGSGRLEKRGTGTLRIEGSNTNWYGLRLGVAGTTPVDGGKVIITNANAVGNRPTGTNNTIGQVQVNFGTLEATTDLAFVNGLSVGGRTGAVAVLGAGGNMTFNGNSSFFRQTGTNGELRLDVNNITTIAGNVTATSGSGTASGVTLGGGGTLIINGNASALVERVALQDTVTLALNNTLGGAVVVNSGATLRGTGTSAGITIESGGILTPGNSVGTLTTTTLTLNAGGILNFEFDNGSIDAVNVSTLDGLNIAGSTTFSLTNLGGLALGTYTILDYEGTLGGSLANLVLGSTPGGFNYSFINNTTNTTVGLVVADLSAPPTPNSGVWKGAASMTWTVNTDLNNNWSGGYPSAATHVATFDGTGNAGTVNINGNKTLGGIALSGT
;
A
#
# COMPACT_ATOMS: atom_id res chain seq x y z
N MET A 1 -29.24 13.32 23.58
CA MET A 1 -28.94 14.45 22.68
C MET A 1 -27.73 14.09 21.82
N LYS A 2 -27.91 14.12 20.49
CA LYS A 2 -26.93 14.09 19.37
C LYS A 2 -25.85 12.98 19.39
N SER A 3 -25.56 12.20 18.35
CA SER A 3 -26.02 12.06 16.96
C SER A 3 -25.35 10.76 16.49
N GLY A 4 -26.13 9.76 16.03
CA GLY A 4 -25.63 8.45 15.61
C GLY A 4 -26.04 8.12 14.18
N ASN A 5 -25.17 7.34 13.52
CA ASN A 5 -25.29 6.69 12.21
C ASN A 5 -24.93 7.52 10.95
N ARG A 6 -23.62 7.61 10.69
CA ARG A 6 -23.05 7.63 9.33
C ARG A 6 -22.47 6.26 9.00
N ASN A 7 -23.31 5.37 8.45
CA ASN A 7 -22.87 4.28 7.59
C ASN A 7 -23.07 4.74 6.16
N ARG A 8 -22.00 5.06 5.44
CA ARG A 8 -21.99 5.02 3.97
C ARG A 8 -20.56 4.94 3.46
N ARG A 9 -20.29 3.76 2.90
CA ARG A 9 -19.07 3.33 2.23
C ARG A 9 -18.68 4.34 1.15
N LEU A 10 -17.41 4.74 1.19
CA LEU A 10 -16.72 5.43 0.12
C LEU A 10 -16.49 4.41 -1.00
N ALA A 11 -17.42 4.33 -1.95
CA ALA A 11 -17.20 3.67 -3.23
C ALA A 11 -16.88 4.77 -4.24
N ALA A 12 -15.64 4.79 -4.73
CA ALA A 12 -15.23 5.64 -5.82
C ALA A 12 -16.11 5.33 -7.04
N LEU A 13 -16.90 6.31 -7.47
CA LEU A 13 -17.56 6.29 -8.76
C LEU A 13 -16.47 6.42 -9.83
N LEU A 14 -16.11 5.28 -10.43
CA LEU A 14 -15.49 5.23 -11.74
C LEU A 14 -16.61 5.51 -12.75
N SER A 15 -16.85 6.77 -13.08
CA SER A 15 -17.75 7.15 -14.16
C SER A 15 -17.10 6.75 -15.49
N VAL A 16 -17.52 5.59 -15.99
CA VAL A 16 -17.36 5.16 -17.38
C VAL A 16 -18.03 6.21 -18.27
N ALA A 17 -17.24 7.11 -18.84
CA ALA A 17 -17.66 7.87 -20.01
C ALA A 17 -17.63 6.89 -21.19
N VAL A 18 -18.76 6.20 -21.40
CA VAL A 18 -19.07 5.63 -22.72
C VAL A 18 -19.14 6.82 -23.66
N LEU A 19 -18.08 7.05 -24.42
CA LEU A 19 -18.12 7.95 -25.56
C LEU A 19 -18.93 7.22 -26.64
N SER A 20 -20.25 7.26 -26.51
CA SER A 20 -21.15 6.94 -27.60
C SER A 20 -20.96 8.05 -28.63
N ALA A 21 -20.16 7.77 -29.66
CA ALA A 21 -20.15 8.55 -30.89
C ALA A 21 -21.52 8.40 -31.56
N THR A 22 -22.51 9.13 -31.07
CA THR A 22 -23.67 9.47 -31.88
C THR A 22 -23.17 10.48 -32.88
N SER A 23 -23.03 10.08 -34.14
CA SER A 23 -22.91 10.99 -35.27
C SER A 23 -24.06 12.00 -35.18
N SER A 24 -23.79 13.22 -34.70
CA SER A 24 -24.74 14.30 -34.87
C SER A 24 -24.76 14.59 -36.36
N ALA A 25 -25.94 14.49 -36.97
CA ALA A 25 -26.13 15.01 -38.31
C ALA A 25 -25.73 16.49 -38.28
N ALA A 26 -24.72 16.86 -39.06
CA ALA A 26 -24.24 18.23 -39.17
C ALA A 26 -25.40 19.14 -39.58
N HIS A 27 -25.84 19.97 -38.64
CA HIS A 27 -26.86 20.97 -38.90
C HIS A 27 -26.19 22.19 -39.54
N ALA A 28 -26.80 22.81 -40.55
CA ALA A 28 -26.29 24.05 -41.14
C ALA A 28 -26.24 25.16 -40.07
N VAL A 29 -25.11 25.86 -39.98
CA VAL A 29 -24.86 26.99 -39.06
C VAL A 29 -24.39 28.20 -39.87
N LEU A 30 -24.69 29.40 -39.40
CA LEU A 30 -24.11 30.64 -39.92
C LEU A 30 -22.58 30.61 -39.77
N VAL A 31 -21.86 30.43 -40.88
CA VAL A 31 -20.39 30.34 -40.89
C VAL A 31 -19.74 31.71 -41.05
N ALA A 32 -20.41 32.65 -41.73
CA ALA A 32 -20.01 34.05 -41.78
C ALA A 32 -21.23 34.98 -41.97
N GLY A 33 -21.30 36.08 -41.22
CA GLY A 33 -22.38 37.08 -41.31
C GLY A 33 -21.88 38.49 -41.06
N TRP A 34 -22.33 39.45 -41.89
CA TRP A 34 -21.96 40.86 -41.84
C TRP A 34 -23.18 41.74 -41.55
N ASP A 35 -23.16 42.47 -40.44
CA ASP A 35 -24.12 43.49 -40.03
C ASP A 35 -23.52 44.88 -40.31
N PHE A 36 -23.95 45.47 -41.41
CA PHE A 36 -23.48 46.78 -41.85
C PHE A 36 -24.15 47.95 -41.12
N PHE A 37 -24.96 47.72 -40.07
CA PHE A 37 -25.65 48.79 -39.37
C PHE A 37 -24.64 49.74 -38.70
N GLY A 38 -24.80 51.05 -38.94
CA GLY A 38 -23.85 52.06 -38.47
C GLY A 38 -22.68 52.34 -39.42
N GLU A 39 -22.46 51.53 -40.47
CA GLU A 39 -21.41 51.79 -41.45
C GLU A 39 -21.80 52.87 -42.48
N SER A 40 -20.83 53.70 -42.90
CA SER A 40 -20.97 54.65 -44.01
C SER A 40 -19.63 54.83 -44.72
N SER A 41 -19.61 54.70 -46.05
CA SER A 41 -18.38 54.65 -46.86
C SER A 41 -17.34 53.58 -46.47
N PRO A 42 -17.72 52.34 -46.08
CA PRO A 42 -16.73 51.33 -45.71
C PRO A 42 -15.91 50.89 -46.95
N GLY A 43 -14.58 50.96 -46.84
CA GLY A 43 -13.65 50.44 -47.86
C GLY A 43 -13.59 48.90 -47.87
N ASN A 44 -13.64 48.31 -46.69
CA ASN A 44 -13.89 46.90 -46.40
C ASN A 44 -14.74 46.84 -45.12
N SER A 45 -15.36 45.70 -44.84
CA SER A 45 -16.13 45.48 -43.61
C SER A 45 -15.88 44.08 -43.08
N ALA A 46 -15.66 43.96 -41.78
CA ALA A 46 -15.40 42.68 -41.12
C ALA A 46 -16.71 42.00 -40.74
N ALA A 47 -16.73 40.66 -40.79
CA ALA A 47 -17.89 39.90 -40.36
C ALA A 47 -18.08 39.99 -38.84
N ASP A 48 -19.30 40.23 -38.39
CA ASP A 48 -19.72 40.19 -36.98
C ASP A 48 -19.81 38.76 -36.45
N VAL A 49 -20.17 37.83 -37.33
CA VAL A 49 -20.07 36.39 -37.08
C VAL A 49 -19.08 35.82 -38.07
N PHE A 50 -18.01 35.23 -37.56
CA PHE A 50 -17.06 34.48 -38.37
C PHE A 50 -16.65 33.25 -37.58
N SER A 51 -16.87 32.06 -38.15
CA SER A 51 -16.55 30.82 -37.46
C SER A 51 -15.07 30.77 -37.10
N SER A 52 -14.75 30.40 -35.85
CA SER A 52 -13.37 30.20 -35.39
C SER A 52 -12.65 29.04 -36.11
N SER A 53 -13.40 28.23 -36.86
CA SER A 53 -12.86 27.13 -37.66
C SER A 53 -12.60 27.52 -39.12
N LEU A 54 -12.61 28.82 -39.44
CA LEU A 54 -12.15 29.38 -40.70
C LEU A 54 -10.82 30.14 -40.51
N ASP A 55 -9.93 30.10 -41.50
CA ASP A 55 -8.62 30.76 -41.48
C ASP A 55 -8.42 31.81 -42.59
N SER A 56 -9.45 32.05 -43.42
CA SER A 56 -9.46 33.11 -44.43
C SER A 56 -9.69 34.51 -43.84
N SER A 57 -9.54 35.55 -44.67
CA SER A 57 -9.95 36.90 -44.30
C SER A 57 -11.45 36.97 -44.00
N ASN A 58 -11.81 37.58 -42.86
CA ASN A 58 -13.20 37.85 -42.48
C ASN A 58 -13.77 39.14 -43.10
N LEU A 59 -13.05 39.75 -44.05
CA LEU A 59 -13.46 41.00 -44.69
C LEU A 59 -14.32 40.72 -45.94
N VAL A 60 -15.41 41.49 -46.10
CA VAL A 60 -15.97 41.75 -47.43
C VAL A 60 -15.18 42.89 -48.07
N THR A 61 -14.74 42.66 -49.30
CA THR A 61 -13.88 43.56 -50.08
C THR A 61 -14.55 43.96 -51.39
N ARG A 62 -13.96 44.92 -52.11
CA ARG A 62 -14.51 45.50 -53.35
C ARG A 62 -13.54 45.29 -54.51
N GLY A 63 -14.06 45.06 -55.70
CA GLY A 63 -13.30 45.18 -56.93
C GLY A 63 -12.98 46.64 -57.26
N ALA A 64 -11.99 46.86 -58.13
CA ALA A 64 -11.50 48.20 -58.48
C ALA A 64 -12.58 49.11 -59.10
N GLY A 65 -13.61 48.53 -59.73
CA GLY A 65 -14.75 49.24 -60.32
C GLY A 65 -15.85 49.61 -59.32
N ALA A 66 -15.76 49.21 -58.04
CA ALA A 66 -16.82 49.38 -57.04
C ALA A 66 -16.41 50.29 -55.85
N PRO A 67 -16.07 51.58 -56.07
CA PRO A 67 -15.73 52.52 -54.99
C PRO A 67 -16.85 52.64 -53.95
N SER A 68 -16.49 52.91 -52.69
CA SER A 68 -17.44 52.98 -51.57
C SER A 68 -18.49 54.08 -51.73
N SER A 69 -19.70 53.84 -51.21
CA SER A 69 -20.80 54.81 -51.17
C SER A 69 -20.99 55.40 -49.77
N PRO A 70 -21.35 56.69 -49.63
CA PRO A 70 -21.67 57.31 -48.34
C PRO A 70 -23.03 56.91 -47.74
N ALA A 71 -23.79 56.05 -48.42
CA ALA A 71 -25.06 55.53 -47.88
C ALA A 71 -24.84 54.82 -46.53
N THR A 72 -25.65 55.19 -45.54
CA THR A 72 -25.56 54.64 -44.18
C THR A 72 -26.08 53.22 -44.10
N ASN A 73 -25.65 52.52 -43.04
CA ASN A 73 -26.05 51.17 -42.69
C ASN A 73 -25.77 50.15 -43.81
N SER A 74 -24.66 50.33 -44.54
CA SER A 74 -24.51 49.62 -45.81
C SER A 74 -23.06 49.44 -46.31
N PHE A 75 -22.82 48.28 -46.92
CA PHE A 75 -21.67 48.03 -47.78
C PHE A 75 -22.09 48.19 -49.25
N ARG A 76 -22.24 49.46 -49.66
CA ARG A 76 -22.68 49.83 -51.01
C ARG A 76 -21.59 50.47 -51.82
N THR A 77 -21.72 50.40 -53.14
CA THR A 77 -20.88 51.14 -54.09
C THR A 77 -21.73 52.14 -54.86
N THR A 78 -21.10 53.17 -55.44
CA THR A 78 -21.68 54.01 -56.51
C THR A 78 -21.23 53.56 -57.90
N GLY A 79 -20.40 52.53 -57.99
CA GLY A 79 -19.67 52.12 -59.20
C GLY A 79 -20.34 51.06 -60.05
N PHE A 80 -21.35 50.35 -59.54
CA PHE A 80 -22.06 49.34 -60.34
C PHE A 80 -22.69 49.99 -61.57
N ARG A 81 -22.60 49.31 -62.72
CA ARG A 81 -22.99 49.87 -64.03
C ARG A 81 -24.24 49.18 -64.60
N ASN A 82 -24.58 49.54 -65.84
CA ASN A 82 -25.60 48.86 -66.64
C ASN A 82 -24.92 48.16 -67.83
N ASP A 83 -24.16 47.12 -67.53
CA ASP A 83 -23.34 46.36 -68.50
C ASP A 83 -23.56 44.84 -68.43
N GLY A 84 -24.61 44.41 -67.72
CA GLY A 84 -24.98 43.00 -67.57
C GLY A 84 -24.16 42.27 -66.51
N ILE A 85 -24.50 41.00 -66.27
CA ILE A 85 -23.76 40.14 -65.34
C ILE A 85 -22.61 39.47 -66.09
N SER A 86 -21.38 39.77 -65.69
CA SER A 86 -20.18 39.10 -66.19
C SER A 86 -19.11 38.96 -65.11
N VAL A 87 -18.42 37.82 -65.09
CA VAL A 87 -17.29 37.59 -64.16
C VAL A 87 -16.06 38.44 -64.47
N THR A 88 -16.00 39.06 -65.66
CA THR A 88 -14.94 39.99 -66.06
C THR A 88 -15.16 41.41 -65.56
N ASN A 89 -16.35 41.71 -65.01
CA ASN A 89 -16.64 43.02 -64.46
C ASN A 89 -15.71 43.32 -63.27
N THR A 90 -15.29 44.58 -63.16
CA THR A 90 -14.36 45.01 -62.10
C THR A 90 -15.08 45.61 -60.90
N ASP A 91 -16.35 45.90 -61.06
CA ASP A 91 -17.33 46.28 -60.05
C ASP A 91 -17.96 45.01 -59.47
N TYR A 92 -17.42 44.56 -58.33
CA TYR A 92 -17.95 43.42 -57.57
C TYR A 92 -17.68 43.60 -56.08
N PHE A 93 -18.36 42.81 -55.24
CA PHE A 93 -17.95 42.57 -53.86
C PHE A 93 -17.40 41.16 -53.71
N GLN A 94 -16.40 40.95 -52.85
CA GLN A 94 -15.70 39.67 -52.71
C GLN A 94 -15.56 39.24 -51.25
N ILE A 95 -15.73 37.94 -51.03
CA ILE A 95 -15.55 37.25 -49.76
C ILE A 95 -14.66 36.02 -49.98
N THR A 96 -13.84 35.66 -48.99
CA THR A 96 -13.02 34.44 -49.00
C THR A 96 -13.33 33.58 -47.78
N LEU A 97 -13.46 32.26 -47.97
CA LEU A 97 -13.73 31.26 -46.94
C LEU A 97 -12.77 30.07 -47.10
N SER A 98 -11.96 29.77 -46.10
CA SER A 98 -11.14 28.53 -46.00
C SER A 98 -11.19 27.98 -44.58
N ALA A 99 -11.15 26.66 -44.45
CA ALA A 99 -11.21 25.98 -43.15
C ALA A 99 -9.82 25.91 -42.50
N VAL A 100 -9.75 25.94 -41.16
CA VAL A 100 -8.50 25.69 -40.43
C VAL A 100 -7.95 24.28 -40.73
N PRO A 101 -6.62 24.05 -40.62
CA PRO A 101 -6.02 22.72 -40.77
C PRO A 101 -6.74 21.64 -39.94
N GLY A 102 -7.05 20.49 -40.58
CA GLY A 102 -7.78 19.40 -39.94
C GLY A 102 -9.32 19.49 -40.04
N SER A 103 -9.86 20.48 -40.76
CA SER A 103 -11.30 20.64 -41.02
C SER A 103 -11.65 20.64 -42.52
N THR A 104 -12.93 20.43 -42.84
CA THR A 104 -13.50 20.62 -44.19
C THR A 104 -14.69 21.57 -44.14
N LEU A 105 -14.84 22.42 -45.16
CA LEU A 105 -15.92 23.40 -45.30
C LEU A 105 -16.93 22.97 -46.38
N SER A 106 -18.22 22.96 -46.04
CA SER A 106 -19.32 22.86 -47.01
C SER A 106 -20.20 24.10 -46.90
N LEU A 107 -20.57 24.72 -48.03
CA LEU A 107 -21.47 25.88 -48.05
C LEU A 107 -22.90 25.47 -48.39
N ASN A 108 -23.87 26.03 -47.66
CA ASN A 108 -25.27 25.65 -47.74
C ASN A 108 -26.13 26.73 -48.39
N THR A 109 -26.08 27.96 -47.88
CA THR A 109 -26.90 29.07 -48.42
C THR A 109 -26.14 30.39 -48.44
N ILE A 110 -26.59 31.30 -49.32
CA ILE A 110 -26.26 32.72 -49.27
C ILE A 110 -27.57 33.49 -49.10
N ASP A 111 -27.59 34.39 -48.13
CA ASP A 111 -28.68 35.31 -47.85
C ASP A 111 -28.13 36.73 -47.82
N ALA A 112 -28.84 37.67 -48.45
CA ALA A 112 -28.39 39.05 -48.52
C ALA A 112 -29.56 40.02 -48.61
N ARG A 113 -29.35 41.23 -48.10
CA ARG A 113 -30.30 42.34 -48.19
C ARG A 113 -29.65 43.48 -48.93
N PHE A 114 -30.36 44.01 -49.91
CA PHE A 114 -29.83 45.03 -50.80
C PHE A 114 -30.62 46.32 -50.68
N ALA A 115 -29.95 47.41 -51.00
CA ALA A 115 -30.59 48.68 -51.19
C ALA A 115 -29.75 49.60 -52.08
N GLY A 116 -30.39 50.59 -52.69
CA GLY A 116 -29.69 51.46 -53.62
C GLY A 116 -30.42 52.73 -54.01
N THR A 117 -29.95 53.37 -55.08
CA THR A 117 -30.56 54.57 -55.65
C THR A 117 -31.79 54.19 -56.46
N SER A 118 -32.90 54.93 -56.30
CA SER A 118 -34.18 54.62 -56.95
C SER A 118 -34.09 54.57 -58.49
N THR A 119 -33.26 55.41 -59.09
CA THR A 119 -33.03 55.42 -60.55
C THR A 119 -32.24 54.20 -61.03
N PHE A 120 -31.31 53.68 -60.21
CA PHE A 120 -30.52 52.51 -60.59
C PHE A 120 -31.34 51.21 -60.54
N ARG A 121 -32.30 51.13 -59.59
CA ARG A 121 -33.24 50.00 -59.46
C ARG A 121 -34.59 50.22 -60.15
N ALA A 122 -34.73 51.24 -61.00
CA ALA A 122 -35.95 51.47 -61.75
C ALA A 122 -36.32 50.22 -62.57
N ALA A 123 -37.61 50.01 -62.85
CA ALA A 123 -38.05 48.86 -63.65
C ALA A 123 -37.26 48.80 -64.98
N PRO A 124 -36.69 47.65 -65.37
CA PRO A 124 -36.97 46.29 -64.89
C PRO A 124 -36.26 45.83 -63.60
N GLY A 125 -35.41 46.66 -62.99
CA GLY A 125 -34.72 46.38 -61.71
C GLY A 125 -33.22 46.15 -61.86
N VAL A 126 -32.53 45.97 -60.73
CA VAL A 126 -31.11 45.56 -60.70
C VAL A 126 -31.04 44.05 -60.88
N SER A 127 -30.40 43.58 -61.95
CA SER A 127 -30.01 42.19 -62.13
C SER A 127 -28.79 41.90 -61.27
N ALA A 128 -28.77 40.81 -60.52
CA ALA A 128 -27.69 40.47 -59.60
C ALA A 128 -27.42 38.97 -59.56
N GLN A 129 -26.15 38.60 -59.36
CA GLN A 129 -25.74 37.21 -59.30
C GLN A 129 -24.43 37.02 -58.53
N PHE A 130 -24.31 35.89 -57.82
CA PHE A 130 -23.06 35.47 -57.21
C PHE A 130 -22.26 34.55 -58.15
N ALA A 131 -20.94 34.54 -57.98
CA ALA A 131 -20.02 33.59 -58.60
C ALA A 131 -19.09 33.00 -57.53
N TYR A 132 -18.57 31.80 -57.75
CA TYR A 132 -17.54 31.19 -56.90
C TYR A 132 -16.27 30.86 -57.69
N SER A 133 -15.15 30.75 -56.98
CA SER A 133 -13.85 30.28 -57.46
C SER A 133 -13.13 29.51 -56.35
N LEU A 134 -12.36 28.48 -56.72
CA LEU A 134 -11.51 27.72 -55.79
C LEU A 134 -10.01 28.03 -55.95
N ASP A 135 -9.65 28.84 -56.95
CA ASP A 135 -8.27 29.24 -57.27
C ASP A 135 -8.06 30.77 -57.21
N GLY A 136 -9.12 31.51 -56.85
CA GLY A 136 -9.14 32.97 -56.76
C GLY A 136 -9.11 33.70 -58.11
N THR A 137 -9.05 32.98 -59.24
CA THR A 137 -8.82 33.56 -60.58
C THR A 137 -9.95 33.22 -61.55
N ASN A 138 -10.37 31.95 -61.61
CA ASN A 138 -11.41 31.46 -62.52
C ASN A 138 -12.76 31.39 -61.79
N PHE A 139 -13.73 32.20 -62.23
CA PHE A 139 -15.04 32.33 -61.58
C PHE A 139 -16.16 31.67 -62.36
N THR A 140 -17.04 30.95 -61.65
CA THR A 140 -18.25 30.31 -62.17
C THR A 140 -19.49 30.95 -61.56
N LEU A 141 -20.42 31.42 -62.40
CA LEU A 141 -21.69 32.01 -61.96
C LEU A 141 -22.59 30.96 -61.27
N ILE A 142 -23.25 31.35 -60.18
CA ILE A 142 -24.13 30.50 -59.38
C ILE A 142 -25.58 30.73 -59.84
N GLY A 143 -26.25 29.66 -60.30
CA GLY A 143 -27.66 29.71 -60.69
C GLY A 143 -27.94 30.64 -61.87
N SER A 144 -29.07 31.34 -61.83
CA SER A 144 -29.44 32.40 -62.79
C SER A 144 -29.53 33.76 -62.08
N PRO A 145 -29.34 34.89 -62.78
CA PRO A 145 -29.50 36.21 -62.17
C PRO A 145 -30.90 36.41 -61.60
N PHE A 146 -30.99 37.12 -60.47
CA PHE A 146 -32.24 37.59 -59.90
C PHE A 146 -32.38 39.11 -60.08
N SER A 147 -33.61 39.61 -60.17
CA SER A 147 -33.88 41.04 -60.38
C SER A 147 -34.56 41.68 -59.18
N MET A 148 -34.18 42.91 -58.84
CA MET A 148 -34.74 43.67 -57.72
C MET A 148 -35.14 45.09 -58.11
N THR A 149 -36.41 45.46 -57.87
CA THR A 149 -36.94 46.81 -58.12
C THR A 149 -37.10 47.64 -56.85
N THR A 150 -36.87 47.04 -55.67
CA THR A 150 -37.10 47.66 -54.36
C THR A 150 -36.03 47.34 -53.33
N ASP A 151 -36.08 48.12 -52.25
CA ASP A 151 -35.44 47.92 -50.95
C ASP A 151 -35.72 46.55 -50.31
N ALA A 152 -34.97 45.47 -50.53
CA ALA A 152 -35.41 44.13 -50.05
C ALA A 152 -34.30 43.10 -49.77
N ALA A 153 -34.69 41.98 -49.15
CA ALA A 153 -33.89 40.75 -49.13
C ALA A 153 -33.94 40.08 -50.52
N MET A 154 -32.84 39.47 -50.95
CA MET A 154 -32.85 38.63 -52.15
C MET A 154 -33.57 37.29 -51.89
N PRO A 155 -34.02 36.59 -52.93
CA PRO A 155 -34.31 35.17 -52.82
C PRO A 155 -33.08 34.41 -52.32
N GLN A 156 -33.24 33.55 -51.31
CA GLN A 156 -32.14 32.74 -50.77
C GLN A 156 -31.53 31.87 -51.87
N ILE A 157 -30.19 31.85 -51.94
CA ILE A 157 -29.46 31.00 -52.87
C ILE A 157 -29.05 29.74 -52.14
N SER A 158 -29.46 28.57 -52.66
CA SER A 158 -28.96 27.27 -52.18
C SER A 158 -27.67 26.89 -52.91
N LEU A 159 -26.65 26.50 -52.14
CA LEU A 159 -25.34 26.05 -52.60
C LEU A 159 -25.15 24.54 -52.47
N THR A 160 -26.05 23.84 -51.78
CA THR A 160 -25.91 22.40 -51.48
C THR A 160 -25.86 21.52 -52.74
N GLY A 161 -26.43 21.99 -53.85
CA GLY A 161 -26.36 21.31 -55.15
C GLY A 161 -25.04 21.53 -55.92
N ILE A 162 -24.13 22.38 -55.44
CA ILE A 162 -22.86 22.69 -56.10
C ILE A 162 -21.76 21.84 -55.45
N THR A 163 -21.42 20.73 -56.09
CA THR A 163 -20.45 19.74 -55.57
C THR A 163 -19.09 20.35 -55.24
N ALA A 164 -18.63 21.32 -56.02
CA ALA A 164 -17.37 22.02 -55.80
C ALA A 164 -17.31 22.85 -54.50
N LEU A 165 -18.47 23.12 -53.87
CA LEU A 165 -18.58 23.89 -52.63
C LEU A 165 -18.88 23.00 -51.41
N GLN A 166 -18.80 21.67 -51.56
CA GLN A 166 -19.03 20.70 -50.49
C GLN A 166 -17.72 19.99 -50.12
N ASN A 167 -17.45 19.81 -48.83
CA ASN A 167 -16.27 19.14 -48.25
C ASN A 167 -14.92 19.71 -48.74
N VAL A 168 -14.84 21.03 -48.88
CA VAL A 168 -13.62 21.74 -49.32
C VAL A 168 -12.57 21.68 -48.19
N GLY A 169 -11.38 21.13 -48.49
CA GLY A 169 -10.31 20.98 -47.51
C GLY A 169 -9.59 22.29 -47.14
N ALA A 170 -8.88 22.28 -46.00
CA ALA A 170 -8.18 23.44 -45.44
C ALA A 170 -7.14 24.11 -46.36
N SER A 171 -6.64 23.43 -47.39
CA SER A 171 -5.70 24.01 -48.37
C SER A 171 -6.35 24.80 -49.50
N THR A 172 -7.68 24.88 -49.55
CA THR A 172 -8.44 25.49 -50.65
C THR A 172 -9.29 26.65 -50.14
N THR A 173 -9.14 27.82 -50.75
CA THR A 173 -9.95 29.00 -50.43
C THR A 173 -11.10 29.16 -51.41
N VAL A 174 -12.33 29.09 -50.90
CA VAL A 174 -13.53 29.45 -51.66
C VAL A 174 -13.62 30.96 -51.74
N THR A 175 -13.60 31.52 -52.95
CA THR A 175 -13.79 32.95 -53.18
C THR A 175 -15.17 33.17 -53.80
N LEU A 176 -16.01 33.96 -53.13
CA LEU A 176 -17.33 34.36 -53.63
C LEU A 176 -17.28 35.80 -54.14
N ARG A 177 -17.87 36.06 -55.30
CA ARG A 177 -18.06 37.41 -55.85
C ARG A 177 -19.53 37.72 -56.09
N TYR A 178 -19.96 38.93 -55.76
CA TYR A 178 -21.28 39.47 -56.06
C TYR A 178 -21.19 40.50 -57.17
N TYR A 179 -21.99 40.31 -58.22
CA TYR A 179 -22.11 41.21 -59.38
C TYR A 179 -23.52 41.75 -59.49
N ALA A 180 -23.65 42.99 -59.95
CA ALA A 180 -24.93 43.65 -60.16
C ALA A 180 -24.90 44.57 -61.38
N SER A 181 -26.00 44.60 -62.13
CA SER A 181 -26.24 45.50 -63.27
C SER A 181 -27.59 46.18 -63.12
N GLY A 182 -27.60 47.49 -62.94
CA GLY A 182 -28.82 48.29 -62.80
C GLY A 182 -29.19 48.99 -64.10
N GLN A 183 -29.86 50.14 -63.98
CA GLN A 183 -30.43 50.86 -65.13
C GLN A 183 -29.66 52.13 -65.54
N THR A 184 -28.65 52.54 -64.77
CA THR A 184 -27.83 53.74 -65.06
C THR A 184 -26.36 53.39 -65.23
N ALA A 185 -25.60 54.28 -65.89
CA ALA A 185 -24.17 54.07 -66.17
C ALA A 185 -23.29 53.98 -64.89
N THR A 186 -23.77 54.52 -63.78
CA THR A 186 -23.24 54.33 -62.43
C THR A 186 -24.42 54.27 -61.44
N GLY A 187 -24.29 53.50 -60.37
CA GLY A 187 -25.41 53.17 -59.49
C GLY A 187 -25.01 52.95 -58.05
N GLY A 188 -25.71 53.63 -57.14
CA GLY A 188 -25.70 53.32 -55.72
C GLY A 188 -26.38 51.98 -55.48
N TRP A 189 -25.64 50.90 -55.17
CA TRP A 189 -26.21 49.58 -54.88
C TRP A 189 -25.28 48.72 -54.04
N GLY A 190 -25.84 47.80 -53.25
CA GLY A 190 -25.08 46.84 -52.45
C GLY A 190 -25.76 46.41 -51.16
N PHE A 191 -25.01 45.75 -50.28
CA PHE A 191 -25.55 45.13 -49.07
C PHE A 191 -26.00 46.17 -48.04
N ASN A 192 -27.08 45.89 -47.32
CA ASN A 192 -27.70 46.81 -46.36
C ASN A 192 -28.24 46.08 -45.12
N SER A 193 -27.96 46.62 -43.94
CA SER A 193 -28.49 46.12 -42.66
C SER A 193 -29.34 47.23 -42.02
N PRO A 194 -30.66 47.27 -42.26
CA PRO A 194 -31.48 48.45 -41.95
C PRO A 194 -31.70 48.69 -40.44
N VAL A 195 -31.49 47.67 -39.62
CA VAL A 195 -31.68 47.68 -38.15
C VAL A 195 -30.49 46.98 -37.49
N SER A 196 -30.12 47.38 -36.28
CA SER A 196 -29.11 46.69 -35.48
C SER A 196 -29.63 45.38 -34.92
N GLY A 197 -28.72 44.42 -34.66
CA GLY A 197 -29.01 43.25 -33.84
C GLY A 197 -29.35 41.98 -34.62
N GLY A 198 -28.54 41.64 -35.63
CA GLY A 198 -28.57 40.31 -36.26
C GLY A 198 -29.37 40.23 -37.56
N SER A 199 -29.79 41.36 -38.13
CA SER A 199 -30.28 41.42 -39.52
C SER A 199 -29.10 41.60 -40.47
N TYR A 200 -28.31 40.54 -40.67
CA TYR A 200 -27.13 40.57 -41.52
C TYR A 200 -27.48 41.03 -42.95
N GLY A 201 -26.73 41.98 -43.48
CA GLY A 201 -26.83 42.42 -44.87
C GLY A 201 -26.24 41.41 -45.84
N LEU A 202 -25.35 40.53 -45.35
CA LEU A 202 -24.87 39.33 -46.01
C LEU A 202 -24.67 38.23 -44.96
N ALA A 203 -25.21 37.04 -45.22
CA ALA A 203 -25.04 35.85 -44.41
C ALA A 203 -24.72 34.65 -45.31
N ILE A 204 -23.80 33.81 -44.84
CA ILE A 204 -23.38 32.57 -45.48
C ILE A 204 -23.51 31.46 -44.46
N ASP A 205 -24.38 30.50 -44.74
CA ASP A 205 -24.53 29.30 -43.91
C ASP A 205 -23.74 28.15 -44.52
N GLY A 206 -23.28 27.25 -43.65
CA GLY A 206 -22.48 26.10 -44.04
C GLY A 206 -22.42 25.04 -42.95
N THR A 207 -21.65 23.98 -43.22
CA THR A 207 -21.23 23.00 -42.22
C THR A 207 -19.71 22.91 -42.20
N ILE A 208 -19.13 22.85 -41.00
CA ILE A 208 -17.71 22.56 -40.81
C ILE A 208 -17.59 21.15 -40.27
N GLY A 209 -17.01 20.27 -41.08
CA GLY A 209 -16.67 18.91 -40.70
C GLY A 209 -15.23 18.82 -40.22
N THR A 210 -14.89 17.73 -39.53
CA THR A 210 -13.50 17.34 -39.37
C THR A 210 -13.01 16.79 -40.71
N ALA A 211 -11.81 17.19 -41.14
CA ALA A 211 -11.12 16.42 -42.16
C ALA A 211 -10.96 15.01 -41.58
N SER A 212 -11.55 14.02 -42.24
CA SER A 212 -11.21 12.62 -41.98
C SER A 212 -9.68 12.53 -41.97
N GLY A 213 -9.11 11.79 -41.00
CA GLY A 213 -7.68 11.78 -40.68
C GLY A 213 -6.77 11.41 -41.85
N THR A 214 -5.52 11.05 -41.55
CA THR A 214 -4.61 10.42 -42.54
C THR A 214 -5.39 9.51 -43.50
N PRO A 215 -5.22 9.61 -44.83
CA PRO A 215 -5.87 8.71 -45.79
C PRO A 215 -5.83 7.27 -45.28
N LEU A 216 -6.95 6.57 -45.29
CA LEU A 216 -7.10 5.23 -44.68
C LEU A 216 -7.45 4.25 -45.78
N LEU A 217 -6.65 3.20 -45.95
CA LEU A 217 -6.97 2.10 -46.85
C LEU A 217 -7.16 0.83 -46.03
N ILE A 218 -8.22 0.08 -46.34
CA ILE A 218 -8.60 -1.14 -45.64
C ILE A 218 -8.18 -2.35 -46.47
N TRP A 219 -7.53 -3.33 -45.85
CA TRP A 219 -7.25 -4.62 -46.49
C TRP A 219 -8.57 -5.38 -46.72
N ASN A 220 -8.86 -5.73 -47.97
CA ASN A 220 -10.13 -6.36 -48.38
C ASN A 220 -10.29 -7.82 -47.92
N GLY A 221 -9.31 -8.35 -47.16
CA GLY A 221 -9.32 -9.69 -46.58
C GLY A 221 -8.61 -10.74 -47.45
N GLY A 222 -8.40 -11.92 -46.86
CA GLY A 222 -7.67 -13.03 -47.50
C GLY A 222 -6.15 -12.89 -47.41
N ASP A 223 -5.48 -14.02 -47.63
CA ASP A 223 -4.02 -14.09 -47.67
C ASP A 223 -3.52 -13.65 -49.05
N ALA A 224 -2.70 -12.60 -49.12
CA ALA A 224 -2.11 -12.10 -50.37
C ALA A 224 -0.84 -11.26 -50.12
N THR A 225 -0.17 -10.87 -51.21
CA THR A 225 1.00 -9.98 -51.14
C THR A 225 0.57 -8.51 -51.16
N TRP A 226 0.98 -7.74 -50.17
CA TRP A 226 0.95 -6.28 -50.22
C TRP A 226 2.10 -5.79 -51.11
N GLY A 227 1.75 -5.36 -52.33
CA GLY A 227 2.68 -4.85 -53.34
C GLY A 227 2.04 -3.75 -54.19
N GLU A 228 2.84 -3.10 -55.05
CA GLU A 228 2.37 -1.95 -55.86
C GLU A 228 1.40 -2.33 -56.99
N VAL A 229 1.39 -3.61 -57.38
CA VAL A 229 0.52 -4.13 -58.46
C VAL A 229 -0.74 -4.83 -57.94
N THR A 230 -0.84 -5.03 -56.63
CA THR A 230 -1.90 -5.83 -56.00
C THR A 230 -3.08 -4.93 -55.59
N ALA A 231 -4.23 -5.07 -56.25
CA ALA A 231 -5.46 -4.34 -55.92
C ALA A 231 -6.26 -5.01 -54.78
N GLN A 232 -5.66 -5.08 -53.59
CA GLN A 232 -6.26 -5.68 -52.37
C GLN A 232 -6.66 -4.65 -51.31
N TRP A 233 -6.39 -3.38 -51.55
CA TRP A 233 -6.78 -2.28 -50.68
C TRP A 233 -8.10 -1.69 -51.14
N VAL A 234 -8.94 -1.23 -50.20
CA VAL A 234 -10.17 -0.50 -50.51
C VAL A 234 -10.21 0.80 -49.72
N ASP A 235 -10.62 1.89 -50.39
CA ASP A 235 -11.03 3.12 -49.73
C ASP A 235 -12.33 2.86 -48.94
N PRO A 236 -12.55 3.49 -47.76
CA PRO A 236 -13.87 3.65 -47.13
C PRO A 236 -14.98 4.13 -48.09
N GLY A 237 -15.50 3.23 -48.94
CA GLY A 237 -16.40 3.59 -50.05
C GLY A 237 -16.43 2.63 -51.24
N ALA A 238 -15.65 1.54 -51.22
CA ALA A 238 -15.75 0.36 -52.10
C ALA A 238 -15.28 0.51 -53.57
N VAL A 239 -14.02 0.91 -53.76
CA VAL A 239 -13.28 0.65 -55.01
C VAL A 239 -11.93 -0.02 -54.68
N PRO A 240 -11.54 -1.12 -55.35
CA PRO A 240 -10.19 -1.65 -55.25
C PRO A 240 -9.15 -0.60 -55.63
N TYR A 241 -8.16 -0.42 -54.78
CA TYR A 241 -7.15 0.60 -54.84
C TYR A 241 -5.76 -0.06 -54.83
N THR A 242 -4.83 0.46 -55.63
CA THR A 242 -3.44 -0.02 -55.68
C THR A 242 -2.59 0.80 -54.72
N TRP A 243 -1.80 0.12 -53.87
CA TRP A 243 -0.84 0.79 -53.01
C TRP A 243 0.34 1.32 -53.84
N SER A 244 0.91 2.46 -53.51
CA SER A 244 2.10 3.00 -54.17
C SER A 244 3.05 3.59 -53.13
N ASN A 245 4.30 3.12 -53.10
CA ASN A 245 5.30 3.61 -52.16
C ASN A 245 5.65 5.08 -52.38
N ALA A 246 5.48 5.59 -53.61
CA ALA A 246 5.85 6.95 -53.97
C ALA A 246 4.74 7.98 -53.72
N THR A 247 3.47 7.61 -53.90
CA THR A 247 2.37 8.59 -53.90
C THR A 247 1.52 8.55 -52.62
N ASN A 248 0.94 7.40 -52.29
CA ASN A 248 0.00 7.27 -51.17
C ASN A 248 0.63 6.64 -49.93
N GLY A 249 1.59 5.73 -50.08
CA GLY A 249 2.23 5.01 -48.98
C GLY A 249 2.71 5.93 -47.85
N PRO A 250 3.49 6.99 -48.12
CA PRO A 250 4.03 7.87 -47.08
C PRO A 250 2.99 8.62 -46.25
N SER A 251 1.74 8.74 -46.74
CA SER A 251 0.66 9.51 -46.09
C SER A 251 -0.53 8.65 -45.67
N THR A 252 -0.57 7.36 -46.05
CA THR A 252 -1.74 6.49 -45.86
C THR A 252 -1.55 5.51 -44.71
N THR A 253 -2.56 5.40 -43.86
CA THR A 253 -2.66 4.36 -42.82
C THR A 253 -3.20 3.07 -43.44
N ALA A 254 -2.44 2.00 -43.29
CA ALA A 254 -2.82 0.65 -43.70
C ALA A 254 -3.65 -0.01 -42.58
N ARG A 255 -4.95 -0.23 -42.82
CA ARG A 255 -5.87 -0.81 -41.84
C ARG A 255 -6.25 -2.24 -42.17
N PHE A 256 -6.16 -3.12 -41.18
CA PHE A 256 -6.58 -4.51 -41.24
C PHE A 256 -7.82 -4.72 -40.38
N VAL A 257 -8.82 -5.44 -40.92
CA VAL A 257 -10.13 -5.64 -40.27
C VAL A 257 -10.49 -7.12 -40.07
N SER A 258 -9.67 -8.04 -40.58
CA SER A 258 -9.83 -9.49 -40.45
C SER A 258 -8.48 -10.15 -40.25
N GLY A 259 -8.44 -11.36 -39.66
CA GLY A 259 -7.21 -12.14 -39.49
C GLY A 259 -6.72 -12.68 -40.83
N ASN A 260 -5.57 -12.18 -41.32
CA ASN A 260 -4.99 -12.56 -42.61
C ASN A 260 -3.46 -12.70 -42.50
N THR A 261 -2.87 -13.51 -43.37
CA THR A 261 -1.43 -13.53 -43.62
C THR A 261 -1.11 -12.69 -44.85
N VAL A 262 -0.47 -11.53 -44.63
CA VAL A 262 -0.16 -10.56 -45.68
C VAL A 262 1.34 -10.52 -45.91
N ALA A 263 1.81 -11.05 -47.03
CA ALA A 263 3.25 -11.01 -47.36
C ALA A 263 3.64 -9.61 -47.85
N ILE A 264 4.74 -9.05 -47.33
CA ILE A 264 5.28 -7.78 -47.86
C ILE A 264 6.05 -8.08 -49.15
N ASP A 265 5.77 -7.33 -50.23
CA ASP A 265 6.48 -7.50 -51.51
C ASP A 265 8.00 -7.42 -51.33
N THR A 266 8.76 -8.20 -52.12
CA THR A 266 10.23 -8.26 -52.06
C THR A 266 10.92 -6.92 -52.33
N GLY A 267 10.27 -6.00 -53.06
CA GLY A 267 10.74 -4.63 -53.26
C GLY A 267 10.56 -3.72 -52.04
N GLY A 268 9.87 -4.21 -51.00
CA GLY A 268 9.51 -3.46 -49.80
C GLY A 268 8.30 -2.56 -50.00
N MET A 269 7.65 -2.21 -48.88
CA MET A 269 6.47 -1.33 -48.86
C MET A 269 6.68 -0.17 -47.89
N THR A 270 6.10 0.99 -48.22
CA THR A 270 6.09 2.19 -47.38
C THR A 270 4.66 2.49 -46.95
N ALA A 271 4.44 2.70 -45.66
CA ALA A 271 3.16 3.13 -45.09
C ALA A 271 3.34 4.29 -44.11
N ASN A 272 2.29 5.08 -43.90
CA ASN A 272 2.33 6.10 -42.87
C ASN A 272 2.25 5.46 -41.50
N ALA A 273 1.15 4.76 -41.24
CA ALA A 273 0.87 4.08 -40.00
C ALA A 273 0.20 2.73 -40.29
N LEU A 274 0.12 1.89 -39.26
CA LEU A 274 -0.61 0.62 -39.30
C LEU A 274 -1.76 0.66 -38.31
N ASP A 275 -2.87 0.00 -38.65
CA ASP A 275 -4.04 -0.08 -37.78
C ASP A 275 -4.69 -1.46 -37.84
N PHE A 276 -4.57 -2.23 -36.76
CA PHE A 276 -5.17 -3.54 -36.57
C PHE A 276 -6.48 -3.38 -35.80
N ALA A 277 -7.57 -3.26 -36.54
CA ALA A 277 -8.89 -2.98 -36.01
C ALA A 277 -9.52 -4.17 -35.28
N ALA A 278 -10.62 -3.93 -34.55
CA ALA A 278 -11.43 -5.01 -34.00
C ALA A 278 -11.85 -6.01 -35.11
N GLY A 279 -11.73 -7.31 -34.83
CA GLY A 279 -11.94 -8.39 -35.81
C GLY A 279 -10.68 -8.85 -36.54
N SER A 280 -9.57 -8.10 -36.48
CA SER A 280 -8.29 -8.45 -37.12
C SER A 280 -7.38 -9.36 -36.30
N ASN A 281 -7.92 -10.11 -35.34
CA ASN A 281 -7.10 -11.00 -34.50
C ASN A 281 -6.37 -12.05 -35.35
N GLY A 282 -5.05 -12.17 -35.17
CA GLY A 282 -4.22 -13.13 -35.88
C GLY A 282 -3.63 -12.60 -37.20
N VAL A 283 -3.74 -11.30 -37.53
CA VAL A 283 -3.04 -10.75 -38.69
C VAL A 283 -1.53 -10.97 -38.56
N THR A 284 -0.91 -11.46 -39.63
CA THR A 284 0.54 -11.61 -39.75
C THR A 284 1.04 -10.88 -40.99
N LEU A 285 1.85 -9.84 -40.81
CA LEU A 285 2.61 -9.22 -41.90
C LEU A 285 3.89 -10.04 -42.12
N GLY A 286 3.83 -10.94 -43.10
CA GLY A 286 4.83 -11.97 -43.39
C GLY A 286 6.10 -11.44 -44.04
N ALA A 287 7.17 -12.21 -43.91
CA ALA A 287 8.48 -11.87 -44.48
C ALA A 287 8.47 -11.97 -46.01
N GLY A 288 8.92 -10.91 -46.68
CA GLY A 288 9.23 -10.87 -48.11
C GLY A 288 10.19 -9.73 -48.41
N GLY A 289 9.76 -8.48 -48.23
CA GLY A 289 10.62 -7.29 -48.19
C GLY A 289 10.50 -6.47 -46.90
N THR A 290 11.12 -5.29 -46.90
CA THR A 290 11.11 -4.34 -45.76
C THR A 290 9.83 -3.50 -45.75
N LEU A 291 9.22 -3.33 -44.57
CA LEU A 291 8.11 -2.42 -44.35
C LEU A 291 8.62 -1.14 -43.67
N THR A 292 8.62 -0.03 -44.42
CA THR A 292 9.04 1.29 -43.94
C THR A 292 7.85 2.08 -43.41
N LEU A 293 7.91 2.54 -42.16
CA LEU A 293 6.91 3.44 -41.59
C LEU A 293 7.41 4.89 -41.60
N THR A 294 6.58 5.83 -42.06
CA THR A 294 6.90 7.27 -42.05
C THR A 294 6.35 7.98 -40.81
N SER A 295 5.32 7.44 -40.17
CA SER A 295 4.87 7.81 -38.81
C SER A 295 5.28 6.73 -37.81
N SER A 296 5.20 7.04 -36.51
CA SER A 296 5.45 6.06 -35.45
C SER A 296 4.25 5.16 -35.16
N VAL A 297 3.04 5.54 -35.59
CA VAL A 297 1.80 4.96 -35.04
C VAL A 297 1.51 3.54 -35.55
N ILE A 298 1.25 2.63 -34.60
CA ILE A 298 0.67 1.29 -34.84
C ILE A 298 -0.53 1.11 -33.91
N GLY A 299 -1.75 1.14 -34.43
CA GLY A 299 -2.97 0.86 -33.67
C GLY A 299 -3.24 -0.62 -33.53
N ILE A 300 -3.54 -1.11 -32.33
CA ILE A 300 -3.96 -2.49 -32.07
C ILE A 300 -5.18 -2.48 -31.15
N ALA A 301 -6.34 -2.83 -31.70
CA ALA A 301 -7.58 -2.89 -30.94
C ALA A 301 -7.51 -3.89 -29.76
N SER A 302 -8.33 -3.65 -28.74
CA SER A 302 -8.41 -4.55 -27.58
C SER A 302 -8.74 -6.00 -28.00
N GLY A 303 -8.04 -6.97 -27.42
CA GLY A 303 -8.20 -8.39 -27.72
C GLY A 303 -7.62 -8.85 -29.07
N VAL A 304 -7.00 -7.96 -29.85
CA VAL A 304 -6.33 -8.29 -31.11
C VAL A 304 -4.85 -8.58 -30.85
N THR A 305 -4.36 -9.68 -31.42
CA THR A 305 -2.92 -9.94 -31.58
C THR A 305 -2.55 -9.77 -33.05
N ALA A 306 -1.59 -8.88 -33.34
CA ALA A 306 -1.01 -8.66 -34.65
C ALA A 306 0.47 -9.04 -34.64
N THR A 307 0.95 -9.69 -35.70
CA THR A 307 2.35 -10.12 -35.83
C THR A 307 2.99 -9.42 -37.02
N ILE A 308 4.16 -8.81 -36.81
CA ILE A 308 4.99 -8.27 -37.90
C ILE A 308 6.27 -9.10 -37.97
N SER A 309 6.35 -9.94 -39.00
CA SER A 309 7.52 -10.77 -39.31
C SER A 309 8.42 -10.15 -40.39
N ALA A 310 7.88 -9.23 -41.19
CA ALA A 310 8.67 -8.40 -42.10
C ALA A 310 9.65 -7.49 -41.32
N ALA A 311 10.79 -7.16 -41.95
CA ALA A 311 11.73 -6.21 -41.37
C ALA A 311 11.11 -4.81 -41.35
N LEU A 312 11.10 -4.15 -40.20
CA LEU A 312 10.63 -2.78 -40.04
C LEU A 312 11.79 -1.78 -40.20
N SER A 313 11.54 -0.68 -40.91
CA SER A 313 12.46 0.45 -41.05
C SER A 313 11.72 1.80 -40.95
N GLY A 314 12.49 2.89 -40.89
CA GLY A 314 11.98 4.24 -40.69
C GLY A 314 12.74 4.96 -39.58
N SER A 315 12.53 6.27 -39.44
CA SER A 315 13.24 7.10 -38.45
C SER A 315 12.32 7.72 -37.40
N SER A 316 11.03 7.41 -37.45
CA SER A 316 10.00 8.02 -36.59
C SER A 316 9.80 7.25 -35.27
N GLY A 317 10.48 6.12 -35.06
CA GLY A 317 10.23 5.19 -33.96
C GLY A 317 8.99 4.34 -34.17
N VAL A 318 8.52 3.70 -33.10
CA VAL A 318 7.30 2.89 -33.07
C VAL A 318 6.49 3.29 -31.84
N ALA A 319 5.23 3.66 -32.02
CA ALA A 319 4.31 4.05 -30.96
C ALA A 319 3.02 3.26 -31.10
N THR A 320 2.78 2.32 -30.18
CA THR A 320 1.55 1.54 -30.21
C THR A 320 0.38 2.32 -29.59
N THR A 321 -0.83 2.08 -30.08
CA THR A 321 -2.08 2.58 -29.49
C THR A 321 -3.11 1.47 -29.35
N GLY A 322 -4.07 1.63 -28.45
CA GLY A 322 -5.05 0.60 -28.12
C GLY A 322 -4.51 -0.46 -27.15
N ALA A 323 -5.33 -1.43 -26.77
CA ALA A 323 -5.03 -2.40 -25.70
C ALA A 323 -4.73 -3.82 -26.22
N GLY A 324 -4.37 -3.96 -27.49
CA GLY A 324 -4.03 -5.25 -28.10
C GLY A 324 -2.58 -5.69 -27.85
N THR A 325 -2.15 -6.74 -28.56
CA THR A 325 -0.78 -7.24 -28.57
C THR A 325 -0.14 -7.09 -29.94
N LEU A 326 1.04 -6.47 -30.00
CA LEU A 326 1.91 -6.44 -31.16
C LEU A 326 3.07 -7.41 -30.96
N VAL A 327 3.19 -8.42 -31.81
CA VAL A 327 4.33 -9.34 -31.85
C VAL A 327 5.32 -8.84 -32.90
N LEU A 328 6.50 -8.41 -32.47
CA LEU A 328 7.61 -8.09 -33.35
C LEU A 328 8.45 -9.36 -33.57
N GLY A 329 8.12 -10.08 -34.64
CA GLY A 329 8.70 -11.38 -34.96
C GLY A 329 10.05 -11.32 -35.68
N ASN A 330 10.37 -10.17 -36.29
CA ASN A 330 11.67 -9.98 -36.94
C ASN A 330 12.75 -9.63 -35.91
N ALA A 331 13.87 -10.36 -35.92
CA ALA A 331 14.98 -10.17 -34.98
C ALA A 331 15.99 -9.08 -35.38
N SER A 332 15.82 -8.44 -36.53
CA SER A 332 16.78 -7.49 -37.11
C SER A 332 16.06 -6.31 -37.76
N ASN A 333 15.19 -5.65 -36.99
CA ASN A 333 14.55 -4.43 -37.42
C ASN A 333 15.58 -3.28 -37.51
N ALA A 334 15.41 -2.39 -38.47
CA ALA A 334 16.34 -1.31 -38.79
C ALA A 334 15.75 0.10 -38.55
N PHE A 335 14.59 0.20 -37.89
CA PHE A 335 14.01 1.49 -37.55
C PHE A 335 14.77 2.16 -36.40
N SER A 336 14.83 3.49 -36.42
CA SER A 336 15.33 4.33 -35.34
C SER A 336 14.23 5.22 -34.76
N GLY A 337 14.43 5.67 -33.52
CA GLY A 337 13.46 6.46 -32.74
C GLY A 337 12.84 5.66 -31.59
N THR A 338 12.26 6.36 -30.62
CA THR A 338 11.70 5.76 -29.40
C THR A 338 10.65 4.68 -29.70
N VAL A 339 10.68 3.60 -28.92
CA VAL A 339 9.62 2.59 -28.86
C VAL A 339 8.66 2.96 -27.73
N THR A 340 7.51 3.52 -28.08
CA THR A 340 6.43 3.84 -27.14
C THR A 340 5.44 2.68 -27.07
N ILE A 341 5.37 2.00 -25.93
CA ILE A 341 4.35 1.00 -25.61
C ILE A 341 3.14 1.72 -25.02
N GLY A 342 2.10 1.92 -25.83
CA GLY A 342 0.90 2.67 -25.44
C GLY A 342 0.13 2.08 -24.26
N ASP A 343 -0.83 2.86 -23.76
CA ASP A 343 -1.67 2.49 -22.61
C ASP A 343 -2.38 1.15 -22.84
N GLY A 344 -2.15 0.20 -21.93
CA GLY A 344 -2.69 -1.16 -21.98
C GLY A 344 -2.20 -2.02 -23.15
N THR A 345 -1.33 -1.52 -24.04
CA THR A 345 -0.78 -2.31 -25.15
C THR A 345 0.26 -3.30 -24.64
N THR A 346 0.39 -4.46 -25.30
CA THR A 346 1.53 -5.36 -25.13
C THR A 346 2.41 -5.38 -26.39
N ILE A 347 3.72 -5.19 -26.25
CA ILE A 347 4.69 -5.55 -27.29
C ILE A 347 5.39 -6.84 -26.88
N GLN A 348 5.33 -7.87 -27.72
CA GLN A 348 6.01 -9.15 -27.52
C GLN A 348 7.24 -9.26 -28.43
N ILE A 349 8.38 -9.63 -27.83
CA ILE A 349 9.66 -9.80 -28.54
C ILE A 349 10.35 -11.12 -28.20
N GLY A 350 11.12 -11.63 -29.16
CA GLY A 350 12.01 -12.80 -29.00
C GLY A 350 13.51 -12.47 -28.99
N SER A 351 13.89 -11.22 -29.27
CA SER A 351 15.28 -10.72 -29.28
C SER A 351 15.32 -9.19 -29.11
N ASP A 352 16.47 -8.65 -28.71
CA ASP A 352 16.69 -7.19 -28.60
C ASP A 352 16.52 -6.47 -29.94
N GLY A 353 17.04 -7.05 -31.03
CA GLY A 353 16.97 -6.45 -32.37
C GLY A 353 15.56 -6.33 -32.96
N ALA A 354 14.55 -6.93 -32.31
CA ALA A 354 13.15 -6.68 -32.65
C ALA A 354 12.72 -5.23 -32.35
N LEU A 355 13.42 -4.53 -31.45
CA LEU A 355 13.14 -3.14 -31.07
C LEU A 355 13.89 -2.10 -31.93
N GLY A 356 14.44 -2.52 -33.07
CA GLY A 356 15.16 -1.63 -33.98
C GLY A 356 16.57 -1.30 -33.49
N ASP A 357 17.05 -0.12 -33.87
CA ASP A 357 18.34 0.42 -33.45
C ASP A 357 18.58 0.24 -31.94
N SER A 358 19.80 -0.14 -31.57
CA SER A 358 20.22 -0.40 -30.20
C SER A 358 20.20 0.83 -29.27
N ALA A 359 20.07 2.03 -29.84
CA ALA A 359 19.90 3.31 -29.16
C ALA A 359 18.42 3.75 -29.04
N ASN A 360 17.47 2.92 -29.48
CA ASN A 360 16.06 3.24 -29.29
C ASN A 360 15.66 3.05 -27.82
N ASP A 361 15.28 4.16 -27.18
CA ASP A 361 14.64 4.16 -25.87
C ASP A 361 13.28 3.46 -25.88
N ILE A 362 12.82 3.02 -24.72
CA ILE A 362 11.51 2.42 -24.51
C ILE A 362 10.71 3.27 -23.51
N ALA A 363 9.59 3.83 -23.99
CA ALA A 363 8.67 4.62 -23.18
C ALA A 363 7.37 3.84 -22.95
N PHE A 364 6.95 3.68 -21.70
CA PHE A 364 5.77 2.92 -21.32
C PHE A 364 4.61 3.86 -20.93
N GLY A 365 3.47 3.68 -21.60
CA GLY A 365 2.17 4.21 -21.19
C GLY A 365 1.59 3.42 -20.01
N VAL A 366 0.43 3.87 -19.51
CA VAL A 366 -0.24 3.27 -18.35
C VAL A 366 -0.66 1.84 -18.66
N GLY A 367 -0.05 0.87 -17.98
CA GLY A 367 -0.29 -0.56 -18.23
C GLY A 367 0.36 -1.09 -19.52
N GLY A 368 1.22 -0.30 -20.17
CA GLY A 368 2.03 -0.78 -21.30
C GLY A 368 2.92 -1.93 -20.87
N THR A 369 2.92 -3.02 -21.65
CA THR A 369 3.60 -4.27 -21.32
C THR A 369 4.68 -4.62 -22.33
N LEU A 370 5.91 -4.83 -21.85
CA LEU A 370 6.96 -5.50 -22.62
C LEU A 370 6.96 -6.99 -22.25
N LYS A 371 6.60 -7.82 -23.23
CA LYS A 371 6.57 -9.28 -23.10
C LYS A 371 7.77 -9.91 -23.79
N THR A 372 8.47 -10.82 -23.10
CA THR A 372 9.64 -11.52 -23.63
C THR A 372 9.43 -13.03 -23.61
N THR A 373 9.72 -13.70 -24.74
CA THR A 373 9.54 -15.16 -24.88
C THR A 373 10.85 -15.95 -24.75
N ASN A 374 11.99 -15.27 -24.86
CA ASN A 374 13.34 -15.82 -24.73
C ASN A 374 14.12 -15.07 -23.65
N SER A 375 15.29 -15.57 -23.28
CA SER A 375 16.24 -14.77 -22.50
C SER A 375 16.81 -13.66 -23.39
N ILE A 376 16.63 -12.40 -22.97
CA ILE A 376 16.98 -11.21 -23.75
C ILE A 376 17.81 -10.27 -22.86
N SER A 377 18.90 -9.76 -23.42
CA SER A 377 19.66 -8.67 -22.83
C SER A 377 19.43 -7.42 -23.67
N LEU A 378 18.69 -6.46 -23.13
CA LEU A 378 18.46 -5.19 -23.81
C LEU A 378 19.76 -4.40 -23.90
N SER A 379 20.02 -3.74 -25.03
CA SER A 379 21.22 -2.89 -25.20
C SER A 379 21.34 -1.82 -24.10
N ALA A 380 22.58 -1.41 -23.79
CA ALA A 380 22.85 -0.32 -22.86
C ALA A 380 22.35 1.05 -23.36
N GLY A 381 22.04 1.17 -24.65
CA GLY A 381 21.41 2.35 -25.25
C GLY A 381 19.89 2.36 -25.17
N ARG A 382 19.23 1.38 -24.50
CA ARG A 382 17.78 1.36 -24.33
C ARG A 382 17.38 1.89 -22.96
N ASP A 383 17.14 3.19 -22.86
CA ASP A 383 16.64 3.77 -21.61
C ASP A 383 15.15 3.47 -21.44
N LEU A 384 14.72 3.19 -20.21
CA LEU A 384 13.35 2.82 -19.87
C LEU A 384 12.67 3.95 -19.10
N THR A 385 11.52 4.43 -19.59
CA THR A 385 10.75 5.52 -18.96
C THR A 385 9.26 5.22 -18.88
N GLY A 386 8.53 5.92 -18.00
CA GLY A 386 7.06 5.81 -17.90
C GLY A 386 6.58 4.77 -16.88
N THR A 387 5.51 4.04 -17.19
CA THR A 387 4.89 3.04 -16.27
C THR A 387 4.96 1.62 -16.84
N ALA A 388 6.05 0.92 -16.56
CA ALA A 388 6.33 -0.36 -17.22
C ALA A 388 5.59 -1.54 -16.57
N THR A 389 5.07 -2.41 -17.41
CA THR A 389 4.78 -3.80 -17.06
C THR A 389 5.74 -4.72 -17.80
N PHE A 390 6.40 -5.62 -17.07
CA PHE A 390 7.25 -6.66 -17.64
C PHE A 390 6.54 -8.01 -17.52
N ASP A 391 6.36 -8.72 -18.64
CA ASP A 391 5.88 -10.09 -18.69
C ASP A 391 6.99 -10.98 -19.26
N VAL A 392 7.74 -11.62 -18.36
CA VAL A 392 8.88 -12.47 -18.74
C VAL A 392 8.43 -13.93 -18.69
N ALA A 393 8.61 -14.65 -19.80
CA ALA A 393 8.26 -16.06 -19.88
C ALA A 393 8.97 -16.90 -18.80
N ALA A 394 8.29 -17.96 -18.33
CA ALA A 394 8.84 -18.85 -17.32
C ALA A 394 10.16 -19.48 -17.78
N GLY A 395 11.17 -19.49 -16.90
CA GLY A 395 12.48 -20.06 -17.19
C GLY A 395 13.41 -19.19 -18.05
N THR A 396 12.98 -17.99 -18.45
CA THR A 396 13.82 -17.03 -19.19
C THR A 396 14.22 -15.84 -18.31
N THR A 397 15.14 -15.01 -18.82
CA THR A 397 15.61 -13.80 -18.12
C THR A 397 15.60 -12.59 -19.04
N LEU A 398 15.00 -11.49 -18.58
CA LEU A 398 15.15 -10.16 -19.20
C LEU A 398 16.22 -9.37 -18.43
N THR A 399 17.26 -8.93 -19.11
CA THR A 399 18.28 -8.02 -18.56
C THR A 399 18.14 -6.64 -19.18
N THR A 400 18.01 -5.59 -18.36
CA THR A 400 17.94 -4.20 -18.81
C THR A 400 19.29 -3.51 -18.53
N ASN A 401 20.00 -3.10 -19.57
CA ASN A 401 21.33 -2.47 -19.43
C ASN A 401 21.33 -0.95 -19.62
N GLY A 402 20.24 -0.34 -20.08
CA GLY A 402 20.09 1.11 -20.14
C GLY A 402 19.60 1.71 -18.82
N SER A 403 19.48 3.04 -18.79
CA SER A 403 18.96 3.79 -17.65
C SER A 403 17.51 3.38 -17.37
N VAL A 404 17.10 3.40 -16.10
CA VAL A 404 15.74 3.02 -15.68
C VAL A 404 15.15 4.15 -14.84
N SER A 405 14.13 4.80 -15.38
CA SER A 405 13.39 5.91 -14.75
C SER A 405 11.88 5.71 -14.90
N LEU A 406 11.34 4.80 -14.11
CA LEU A 406 9.94 4.38 -14.13
C LEU A 406 9.19 4.99 -12.93
N SER A 407 7.99 5.52 -13.18
CA SER A 407 7.09 6.03 -12.13
C SER A 407 6.23 4.91 -11.51
N SER A 408 6.07 3.80 -12.23
CA SER A 408 5.48 2.56 -11.74
C SER A 408 6.09 1.38 -12.50
N THR A 409 6.27 0.26 -11.79
CA THR A 409 6.83 -0.97 -12.32
C THR A 409 5.98 -2.14 -11.87
N THR A 410 5.49 -2.94 -12.82
CA THR A 410 4.84 -4.22 -12.54
C THR A 410 5.66 -5.34 -13.15
N ILE A 411 6.05 -6.34 -12.36
CA ILE A 411 6.75 -7.54 -12.81
C ILE A 411 5.75 -8.69 -12.68
N ASN A 412 5.26 -9.14 -13.84
CA ASN A 412 4.31 -10.23 -13.97
C ASN A 412 5.02 -11.53 -14.39
N ASN A 413 4.29 -12.64 -14.21
CA ASN A 413 4.71 -13.99 -14.60
C ASN A 413 5.98 -14.46 -13.85
N SER A 414 6.46 -15.68 -14.11
CA SER A 414 7.51 -16.30 -13.29
C SER A 414 8.92 -16.24 -13.89
N GLY A 415 9.12 -15.54 -15.01
CA GLY A 415 10.45 -15.30 -15.58
C GLY A 415 11.28 -14.34 -14.72
N ALA A 416 12.61 -14.39 -14.84
CA ALA A 416 13.50 -13.54 -14.07
C ALA A 416 13.73 -12.18 -14.75
N ILE A 417 13.97 -11.13 -13.97
CA ILE A 417 14.38 -9.81 -14.48
C ILE A 417 15.62 -9.32 -13.75
N THR A 418 16.56 -8.75 -14.51
CA THR A 418 17.79 -8.16 -14.01
C THR A 418 17.88 -6.69 -14.43
N PHE A 419 17.86 -5.80 -13.46
CA PHE A 419 18.22 -4.40 -13.64
C PHE A 419 19.74 -4.28 -13.52
N ALA A 420 20.43 -4.22 -14.66
CA ALA A 420 21.88 -4.29 -14.72
C ALA A 420 22.57 -2.93 -14.50
N THR A 421 21.81 -1.84 -14.53
CA THR A 421 22.31 -0.49 -14.25
C THR A 421 22.24 -0.15 -12.77
N ALA A 422 23.20 0.65 -12.31
CA ALA A 422 23.14 1.26 -11.00
C ALA A 422 22.14 2.43 -11.01
N GLY A 423 21.50 2.69 -9.86
CA GLY A 423 20.60 3.84 -9.72
C GLY A 423 19.24 3.68 -10.41
N ALA A 424 18.76 2.46 -10.64
CA ALA A 424 17.42 2.26 -11.20
C ALA A 424 16.33 2.90 -10.32
N VAL A 425 15.45 3.69 -10.93
CA VAL A 425 14.30 4.33 -10.27
C VAL A 425 13.03 3.64 -10.75
N LEU A 426 12.30 2.96 -9.86
CA LEU A 426 11.17 2.10 -10.25
C LEU A 426 9.80 2.57 -9.73
N GLY A 427 9.75 3.70 -9.03
CA GLY A 427 8.51 4.25 -8.48
C GLY A 427 7.77 3.24 -7.62
N THR A 428 6.46 3.08 -7.81
CA THR A 428 5.69 2.00 -7.16
C THR A 428 5.97 0.68 -7.86
N THR A 429 6.56 -0.30 -7.15
CA THR A 429 6.98 -1.59 -7.73
C THR A 429 6.11 -2.72 -7.20
N ALA A 430 5.44 -3.45 -8.09
CA ALA A 430 4.66 -4.64 -7.79
C ALA A 430 5.31 -5.89 -8.42
N VAL A 431 5.62 -6.89 -7.59
CA VAL A 431 6.13 -8.20 -8.03
C VAL A 431 5.04 -9.23 -7.83
N ASN A 432 4.44 -9.68 -8.94
CA ASN A 432 3.21 -10.48 -8.93
C ASN A 432 3.41 -11.96 -9.27
N GLY A 433 4.46 -12.32 -9.99
CA GLY A 433 4.80 -13.72 -10.23
C GLY A 433 6.03 -14.14 -9.45
N SER A 434 6.29 -15.44 -9.37
CA SER A 434 7.45 -16.03 -8.66
C SER A 434 8.77 -15.81 -9.42
N SER A 435 9.04 -14.56 -9.79
CA SER A 435 10.23 -14.13 -10.51
C SER A 435 11.44 -14.04 -9.58
N ALA A 436 12.63 -14.28 -10.11
CA ALA A 436 13.83 -13.71 -9.51
C ALA A 436 13.97 -12.26 -9.99
N VAL A 437 14.15 -11.32 -9.07
CA VAL A 437 14.41 -9.91 -9.39
C VAL A 437 15.82 -9.57 -8.92
N THR A 438 16.70 -9.18 -9.85
CA THR A 438 18.10 -8.88 -9.53
C THR A 438 18.44 -7.43 -9.83
N PHE A 439 19.13 -6.77 -8.90
CA PHE A 439 19.71 -5.45 -9.08
C PHE A 439 21.25 -5.57 -9.01
N THR A 440 22.01 -5.28 -10.05
CA THR A 440 23.48 -5.50 -10.01
C THR A 440 24.25 -4.32 -9.42
N GLY A 441 23.70 -3.10 -9.46
CA GLY A 441 24.30 -1.88 -8.93
C GLY A 441 23.73 -1.42 -7.59
N THR A 442 24.30 -0.37 -7.01
CA THR A 442 23.80 0.29 -5.79
C THR A 442 22.85 1.45 -6.12
N GLY A 443 22.12 1.96 -5.12
CA GLY A 443 21.34 3.19 -5.24
C GLY A 443 19.99 3.03 -5.96
N ASN A 444 19.49 1.79 -6.08
CA ASN A 444 18.19 1.55 -6.69
C ASN A 444 17.09 2.04 -5.76
N THR A 445 16.14 2.83 -6.27
CA THR A 445 15.10 3.47 -5.46
C THR A 445 13.70 3.06 -5.89
N MET A 446 12.82 2.90 -4.90
CA MET A 446 11.41 2.58 -5.09
C MET A 446 10.58 3.42 -4.11
N THR A 447 9.45 3.94 -4.57
CA THR A 447 8.46 4.57 -3.69
C THR A 447 7.89 3.54 -2.72
N SER A 448 7.58 2.34 -3.22
CA SER A 448 7.13 1.19 -2.44
C SER A 448 7.41 -0.10 -3.19
N LEU A 449 7.55 -1.20 -2.45
CA LEU A 449 7.71 -2.55 -2.98
C LEU A 449 6.55 -3.43 -2.48
N ALA A 450 5.70 -3.87 -3.39
CA ALA A 450 4.61 -4.82 -3.12
C ALA A 450 4.98 -6.19 -3.70
N ILE A 451 4.89 -7.24 -2.89
CA ILE A 451 5.22 -8.62 -3.27
C ILE A 451 3.97 -9.47 -3.05
N SER A 452 3.40 -10.01 -4.12
CA SER A 452 2.17 -10.82 -4.08
C SER A 452 2.41 -12.30 -4.46
N SER A 453 3.68 -12.71 -4.49
CA SER A 453 4.14 -14.06 -4.84
C SER A 453 5.41 -14.44 -4.05
N ALA A 454 5.68 -15.73 -3.89
CA ALA A 454 6.96 -16.20 -3.37
C ALA A 454 8.09 -15.87 -4.38
N THR A 455 8.91 -14.87 -4.05
CA THR A 455 9.88 -14.21 -4.94
C THR A 455 11.21 -14.10 -4.22
N THR A 456 12.32 -14.17 -4.96
CA THR A 456 13.65 -13.80 -4.47
C THR A 456 14.12 -12.50 -5.11
N ILE A 457 14.49 -11.53 -4.27
CA ILE A 457 15.11 -10.27 -4.69
C ILE A 457 16.58 -10.30 -4.26
N SER A 458 17.50 -10.06 -5.19
CA SER A 458 18.95 -10.21 -4.94
C SER A 458 19.80 -9.13 -5.60
N GLY A 459 21.05 -9.07 -5.16
CA GLY A 459 22.09 -8.20 -5.71
C GLY A 459 22.37 -6.99 -4.82
N GLY A 460 22.62 -5.82 -5.40
CA GLY A 460 22.97 -4.59 -4.71
C GLY A 460 21.84 -4.00 -3.88
N THR A 461 22.15 -2.88 -3.22
CA THR A 461 21.25 -2.20 -2.28
C THR A 461 19.99 -1.67 -2.98
N ILE A 462 18.84 -1.93 -2.37
CA ILE A 462 17.54 -1.34 -2.72
C ILE A 462 17.09 -0.35 -1.66
N ASN A 463 16.41 0.72 -2.07
CA ASN A 463 15.85 1.73 -1.17
C ASN A 463 14.34 1.87 -1.40
N PRO A 464 13.52 0.91 -0.94
CA PRO A 464 12.08 1.05 -0.96
C PRO A 464 11.59 1.99 0.14
N GLY A 465 10.61 2.84 -0.14
CA GLY A 465 9.94 3.64 0.89
C GLY A 465 9.11 2.80 1.88
N SER A 466 8.63 1.63 1.44
CA SER A 466 7.96 0.62 2.27
C SER A 466 7.95 -0.75 1.57
N ILE A 467 7.76 -1.82 2.34
CA ILE A 467 7.54 -3.18 1.80
C ILE A 467 6.17 -3.70 2.24
N THR A 468 5.40 -4.24 1.31
CA THR A 468 4.14 -4.93 1.60
C THR A 468 4.13 -6.32 0.97
N THR A 469 3.77 -7.35 1.72
CA THR A 469 3.55 -8.70 1.18
C THR A 469 2.10 -9.13 1.36
N THR A 470 1.50 -9.75 0.34
CA THR A 470 0.08 -10.16 0.34
C THR A 470 -0.16 -11.65 0.04
N HIS A 471 0.91 -12.44 -0.07
CA HIS A 471 0.85 -13.89 -0.31
C HIS A 471 1.08 -14.70 0.97
N SER A 472 0.72 -15.98 0.96
CA SER A 472 0.86 -16.92 2.08
C SER A 472 2.13 -17.79 2.05
N GLY A 473 3.11 -17.39 1.24
CA GLY A 473 4.39 -18.11 1.07
C GLY A 473 5.56 -17.33 1.66
N THR A 474 6.79 -17.75 1.32
CA THR A 474 8.01 -17.02 1.71
C THR A 474 8.54 -16.20 0.55
N ALA A 475 8.73 -14.91 0.77
CA ALA A 475 9.54 -14.04 -0.08
C ALA A 475 10.89 -13.78 0.60
N THR A 476 11.96 -13.69 -0.19
CA THR A 476 13.32 -13.49 0.33
C THR A 476 13.95 -12.28 -0.33
N ILE A 477 14.50 -11.38 0.47
CA ILE A 477 15.32 -10.26 0.03
C ILE A 477 16.75 -10.49 0.51
N ASN A 478 17.60 -10.89 -0.43
CA ASN A 478 19.05 -11.04 -0.23
C ASN A 478 19.80 -9.73 -0.39
N SER A 479 19.21 -8.74 -1.08
CA SER A 479 19.75 -7.38 -1.20
C SER A 479 19.78 -6.66 0.14
N ASP A 480 20.77 -5.78 0.31
CA ASP A 480 20.74 -4.79 1.38
C ASP A 480 19.53 -3.86 1.19
N VAL A 481 18.89 -3.46 2.28
CA VAL A 481 17.75 -2.55 2.28
C VAL A 481 18.16 -1.24 2.93
N ALA A 482 18.12 -0.17 2.17
CA ALA A 482 18.26 1.19 2.67
C ALA A 482 16.88 1.83 2.90
N SER A 483 16.79 2.78 3.84
CA SER A 483 15.61 3.62 3.99
C SER A 483 15.96 5.08 4.29
N GLY A 484 14.99 5.97 4.07
CA GLY A 484 15.04 7.35 4.53
C GLY A 484 14.87 7.47 6.05
N GLY A 485 15.09 8.69 6.57
CA GLY A 485 15.21 8.95 8.01
C GLY A 485 13.97 8.75 8.89
N SER A 486 12.80 8.43 8.31
CA SER A 486 11.56 8.08 9.02
C SER A 486 11.44 6.57 9.28
N ASP A 487 10.46 6.15 10.08
CA ASP A 487 10.17 4.73 10.30
C ASP A 487 9.90 4.03 8.95
N PHE A 488 10.58 2.90 8.72
CA PHE A 488 10.46 2.07 7.53
C PHE A 488 9.44 0.96 7.75
N VAL A 489 8.31 1.04 7.04
CA VAL A 489 7.19 0.14 7.26
C VAL A 489 7.34 -1.14 6.45
N VAL A 490 7.26 -2.28 7.13
CA VAL A 490 7.16 -3.61 6.55
C VAL A 490 5.82 -4.22 6.95
N ASN A 491 4.88 -4.32 6.01
CA ASN A 491 3.55 -4.88 6.22
C ASN A 491 3.44 -6.28 5.62
N ILE A 492 3.15 -7.30 6.41
CA ILE A 492 3.11 -8.69 5.95
C ILE A 492 1.72 -9.26 6.20
N GLY A 493 1.04 -9.63 5.11
CA GLY A 493 -0.27 -10.26 5.12
C GLY A 493 -0.29 -11.62 5.83
N SER A 494 -1.49 -12.06 6.18
CA SER A 494 -1.71 -13.32 6.90
C SER A 494 -1.11 -14.52 6.16
N GLY A 495 -0.41 -15.39 6.89
CA GLY A 495 0.26 -16.58 6.36
C GLY A 495 1.55 -16.31 5.59
N GLY A 496 1.86 -15.05 5.25
CA GLY A 496 3.07 -14.69 4.54
C GLY A 496 4.31 -14.68 5.43
N THR A 497 5.47 -14.98 4.85
CA THR A 497 6.78 -14.78 5.46
C THR A 497 7.64 -13.90 4.55
N LEU A 498 8.29 -12.88 5.12
CA LEU A 498 9.37 -12.14 4.46
C LEU A 498 10.68 -12.40 5.18
N GLU A 499 11.69 -12.85 4.45
CA GLU A 499 13.06 -12.98 4.95
C GLU A 499 13.91 -11.80 4.45
N LEU A 500 14.46 -11.02 5.37
CA LEU A 500 15.44 -9.97 5.09
C LEU A 500 16.83 -10.50 5.46
N LYS A 501 17.62 -10.87 4.45
CA LYS A 501 18.95 -11.46 4.62
C LYS A 501 20.09 -10.45 4.43
N GLY A 502 19.89 -9.45 3.57
CA GLY A 502 20.82 -8.32 3.44
C GLY A 502 20.82 -7.42 4.67
N ALA A 503 21.82 -6.54 4.76
CA ALA A 503 21.94 -5.56 5.83
C ALA A 503 20.88 -4.45 5.68
N LEU A 504 20.36 -3.97 6.81
CA LEU A 504 19.49 -2.80 6.89
C LEU A 504 20.31 -1.56 7.20
N THR A 505 20.13 -0.51 6.40
CA THR A 505 20.83 0.77 6.56
C THR A 505 19.85 1.94 6.53
N ASN A 506 19.96 2.88 7.48
CA ASN A 506 19.19 4.12 7.47
C ASN A 506 20.16 5.28 7.69
N THR A 507 19.91 6.45 7.10
CA THR A 507 20.66 7.69 7.35
C THR A 507 20.07 8.50 8.52
N GLY A 508 18.78 8.36 8.84
CA GLY A 508 18.11 9.04 9.95
C GLY A 508 17.81 8.16 11.18
N SER A 509 16.78 8.52 11.95
CA SER A 509 16.42 7.91 13.24
C SER A 509 15.19 7.01 13.18
N GLY A 510 14.79 6.59 11.98
CA GLY A 510 13.65 5.70 11.76
C GLY A 510 13.93 4.26 12.14
N ARG A 511 12.96 3.63 12.81
CA ARG A 511 12.94 2.19 13.10
C ARG A 511 12.42 1.39 11.92
N LEU A 512 12.68 0.09 11.91
CA LEU A 512 11.87 -0.85 11.14
C LEU A 512 10.55 -1.02 11.90
N GLU A 513 9.43 -0.71 11.26
CA GLU A 513 8.10 -0.91 11.83
C GLU A 513 7.41 -2.08 11.14
N LYS A 514 7.29 -3.20 11.87
CA LYS A 514 6.60 -4.39 11.39
C LYS A 514 5.10 -4.28 11.68
N ARG A 515 4.29 -4.45 10.63
CA ARG A 515 2.82 -4.52 10.65
C ARG A 515 2.30 -5.79 9.96
N GLY A 516 1.03 -6.09 10.17
CA GLY A 516 0.33 -7.23 9.59
C GLY A 516 0.63 -8.54 10.32
N THR A 517 -0.29 -9.50 10.22
CA THR A 517 -0.28 -10.73 11.03
C THR A 517 0.76 -11.77 10.58
N GLY A 518 1.39 -11.60 9.42
CA GLY A 518 2.43 -12.51 8.92
C GLY A 518 3.77 -12.40 9.64
N THR A 519 4.75 -13.18 9.18
CA THR A 519 6.07 -13.33 9.80
C THR A 519 7.14 -12.53 9.08
N LEU A 520 7.93 -11.75 9.82
CA LEU A 520 9.17 -11.16 9.33
C LEU A 520 10.35 -11.89 9.96
N ARG A 521 11.28 -12.39 9.15
CA ARG A 521 12.54 -13.00 9.61
C ARG A 521 13.70 -12.11 9.21
N ILE A 522 14.52 -11.72 10.17
CA ILE A 522 15.67 -10.82 9.96
C ILE A 522 16.96 -11.59 10.23
N GLU A 523 17.79 -11.71 9.19
CA GLU A 523 19.07 -12.44 9.23
C GLU A 523 20.29 -11.53 9.13
N GLY A 524 20.17 -10.36 8.49
CA GLY A 524 21.24 -9.38 8.40
C GLY A 524 21.70 -8.86 9.77
N SER A 525 22.99 -8.50 9.88
CA SER A 525 23.54 -7.77 11.04
C SER A 525 23.43 -6.27 10.79
N ASN A 526 22.55 -5.58 11.51
CA ASN A 526 22.08 -4.23 11.15
C ASN A 526 22.70 -3.12 12.01
N THR A 527 24.01 -2.91 11.94
CA THR A 527 24.69 -1.97 12.85
C THR A 527 24.42 -0.49 12.57
N ASN A 528 23.96 -0.17 11.36
CA ASN A 528 23.62 1.19 10.94
C ASN A 528 22.10 1.46 10.97
N TRP A 529 21.35 0.61 11.69
CA TRP A 529 19.91 0.70 11.80
C TRP A 529 19.47 1.11 13.22
N TYR A 530 18.49 2.01 13.32
CA TYR A 530 18.12 2.65 14.59
C TYR A 530 17.39 1.72 15.57
N GLY A 531 16.59 0.77 15.07
CA GLY A 531 15.83 -0.11 15.94
C GLY A 531 14.68 -0.85 15.27
N LEU A 532 13.99 -1.67 16.05
CA LEU A 532 12.79 -2.41 15.66
C LEU A 532 11.57 -1.92 16.46
N ARG A 533 10.43 -1.76 15.78
CA ARG A 533 9.09 -1.64 16.35
C ARG A 533 8.20 -2.74 15.80
N LEU A 534 7.62 -3.54 16.68
CA LEU A 534 6.69 -4.61 16.37
C LEU A 534 5.27 -4.20 16.74
N GLY A 535 4.43 -4.01 15.73
CA GLY A 535 3.08 -3.49 15.87
C GLY A 535 3.05 -2.01 16.28
N VAL A 536 1.85 -1.44 16.28
CA VAL A 536 1.63 -0.04 16.67
C VAL A 536 0.66 0.00 17.84
N ALA A 537 1.10 0.58 18.95
CA ALA A 537 0.23 0.89 20.07
C ALA A 537 -0.71 2.05 19.70
N GLY A 538 -1.96 2.00 20.14
CA GLY A 538 -2.96 3.03 19.86
C GLY A 538 -4.34 2.62 20.35
N THR A 539 -5.33 3.53 20.21
CA THR A 539 -6.74 3.20 20.48
C THR A 539 -7.27 2.14 19.52
N THR A 540 -6.73 2.10 18.31
CA THR A 540 -6.86 1.02 17.33
C THR A 540 -5.47 0.43 17.11
N PRO A 541 -5.04 -0.55 17.92
CA PRO A 541 -3.71 -1.12 17.79
C PRO A 541 -3.56 -1.87 16.45
N VAL A 542 -2.35 -1.83 15.89
CA VAL A 542 -2.03 -2.55 14.65
C VAL A 542 -1.17 -3.75 15.02
N ASP A 543 -1.65 -4.94 14.67
CA ASP A 543 -0.92 -6.19 14.89
C ASP A 543 0.36 -6.22 14.07
N GLY A 544 1.46 -6.55 14.73
CA GLY A 544 2.77 -6.76 14.13
C GLY A 544 3.02 -8.22 13.72
N GLY A 545 2.15 -9.16 14.05
CA GLY A 545 2.33 -10.58 13.74
C GLY A 545 3.55 -11.15 14.46
N LYS A 546 4.44 -11.81 13.72
CA LYS A 546 5.66 -12.42 14.29
C LYS A 546 6.92 -11.80 13.70
N VAL A 547 7.92 -11.53 14.53
CA VAL A 547 9.30 -11.23 14.11
C VAL A 547 10.23 -12.30 14.64
N ILE A 548 11.01 -12.91 13.75
CA ILE A 548 12.06 -13.87 14.07
C ILE A 548 13.41 -13.20 13.87
N ILE A 549 14.24 -13.20 14.91
CA ILE A 549 15.60 -12.65 14.90
C ILE A 549 16.62 -13.77 15.09
N THR A 550 17.70 -13.70 14.33
CA THR A 550 18.72 -14.75 14.28
C THR A 550 20.06 -14.35 14.87
N ASN A 551 20.26 -13.06 15.10
CA ASN A 551 21.46 -12.50 15.71
C ASN A 551 21.07 -11.21 16.48
N ALA A 552 21.90 -10.81 17.46
CA ALA A 552 21.59 -9.67 18.32
C ALA A 552 21.55 -8.32 17.57
N ASN A 553 22.29 -8.19 16.47
CA ASN A 553 22.33 -6.96 15.68
C ASN A 553 21.14 -6.86 14.70
N ALA A 554 20.33 -7.90 14.53
CA ALA A 554 19.19 -7.92 13.63
C ALA A 554 18.17 -6.81 13.97
N VAL A 555 18.03 -6.46 15.25
CA VAL A 555 17.11 -5.41 15.72
C VAL A 555 17.64 -3.99 15.56
N GLY A 556 18.87 -3.82 15.08
CA GLY A 556 19.53 -2.52 14.93
C GLY A 556 20.27 -2.08 16.20
N ASN A 557 21.53 -1.67 16.09
CA ASN A 557 22.35 -1.21 17.21
C ASN A 557 22.97 0.19 17.02
N ARG A 558 22.45 0.99 16.07
CA ARG A 558 23.00 2.31 15.75
C ARG A 558 22.83 3.29 16.94
N PRO A 559 23.91 3.97 17.36
CA PRO A 559 23.82 5.02 18.38
C PRO A 559 23.05 6.27 17.93
N THR A 560 22.37 6.94 18.86
CA THR A 560 21.80 8.28 18.62
C THR A 560 22.82 9.38 18.85
N GLY A 561 22.97 10.29 17.86
CA GLY A 561 24.07 11.25 17.75
C GLY A 561 24.22 12.31 18.85
N THR A 562 23.36 12.31 19.88
CA THR A 562 23.49 13.23 21.03
C THR A 562 23.65 12.53 22.37
N ASN A 563 23.37 11.22 22.49
CA ASN A 563 23.45 10.50 23.77
C ASN A 563 24.14 9.13 23.70
N ASN A 564 24.67 8.71 22.55
CA ASN A 564 25.24 7.36 22.33
C ASN A 564 24.32 6.22 22.82
N THR A 565 23.03 6.51 23.03
CA THR A 565 22.05 5.53 23.47
C THR A 565 21.54 4.80 22.25
N ILE A 566 21.48 3.49 22.34
CA ILE A 566 20.91 2.63 21.32
C ILE A 566 19.40 2.56 21.58
N GLY A 567 18.58 2.70 20.53
CA GLY A 567 17.13 2.66 20.64
C GLY A 567 16.63 1.36 21.25
N GLN A 568 15.56 1.40 22.06
CA GLN A 568 14.91 0.19 22.56
C GLN A 568 14.25 -0.60 21.42
N VAL A 569 14.21 -1.93 21.58
CA VAL A 569 13.32 -2.80 20.80
C VAL A 569 11.90 -2.57 21.30
N GLN A 570 11.03 -2.05 20.45
CA GLN A 570 9.63 -1.75 20.80
C GLN A 570 8.73 -2.92 20.44
N VAL A 571 8.09 -3.54 21.43
CA VAL A 571 7.09 -4.58 21.24
C VAL A 571 5.74 -4.04 21.72
N ASN A 572 4.90 -3.66 20.77
CA ASN A 572 3.58 -3.09 21.05
C ASN A 572 2.47 -4.12 20.88
N PHE A 573 2.48 -4.89 19.80
CA PHE A 573 1.48 -5.93 19.54
C PHE A 573 2.07 -6.96 18.58
N GLY A 574 2.12 -8.22 19.02
CA GLY A 574 2.69 -9.33 18.25
C GLY A 574 3.78 -10.07 19.03
N THR A 575 4.45 -11.01 18.37
CA THR A 575 5.49 -11.88 18.94
C THR A 575 6.89 -11.56 18.43
N LEU A 576 7.83 -11.31 19.33
CA LEU A 576 9.27 -11.27 19.05
C LEU A 576 9.90 -12.59 19.49
N GLU A 577 10.62 -13.28 18.60
CA GLU A 577 11.21 -14.58 18.88
C GLU A 577 12.66 -14.66 18.39
N ALA A 578 13.57 -15.09 19.26
CA ALA A 578 14.95 -15.38 18.90
C ALA A 578 15.10 -16.86 18.48
N THR A 579 15.93 -17.15 17.48
CA THR A 579 16.20 -18.55 17.08
C THR A 579 17.19 -19.27 17.98
N THR A 580 18.00 -18.51 18.71
CA THR A 580 19.04 -18.98 19.64
C THR A 580 19.09 -18.02 20.82
N ASP A 581 19.91 -18.32 21.82
CA ASP A 581 20.15 -17.39 22.92
C ASP A 581 20.85 -16.13 22.40
N LEU A 582 20.29 -14.95 22.70
CA LEU A 582 20.77 -13.66 22.20
C LEU A 582 20.85 -12.61 23.32
N ALA A 583 21.93 -11.82 23.31
CA ALA A 583 22.11 -10.67 24.18
C ALA A 583 22.12 -9.37 23.35
N PHE A 584 21.11 -8.52 23.56
CA PHE A 584 20.94 -7.24 22.88
C PHE A 584 21.65 -6.14 23.67
N VAL A 585 22.30 -5.22 22.96
CA VAL A 585 22.78 -3.97 23.57
C VAL A 585 21.60 -3.02 23.83
N ASN A 586 20.52 -3.16 23.06
CA ASN A 586 19.26 -2.46 23.22
C ASN A 586 18.56 -2.83 24.54
N GLY A 587 17.73 -1.93 25.03
CA GLY A 587 16.70 -2.27 26.01
C GLY A 587 15.38 -2.71 25.35
N LEU A 588 14.41 -3.10 26.17
CA LEU A 588 13.07 -3.47 25.74
C LEU A 588 12.06 -2.35 26.06
N SER A 589 11.19 -2.01 25.12
CA SER A 589 10.08 -1.09 25.33
C SER A 589 8.77 -1.82 25.06
N VAL A 590 7.88 -1.87 26.03
CA VAL A 590 6.62 -2.64 25.93
C VAL A 590 5.42 -1.70 25.88
N GLY A 591 4.72 -1.71 24.74
CA GLY A 591 3.46 -0.98 24.55
C GLY A 591 2.22 -1.86 24.55
N GLY A 592 2.38 -3.17 24.80
CA GLY A 592 1.30 -4.16 24.82
C GLY A 592 0.23 -3.89 25.85
N ARG A 593 -1.00 -4.29 25.53
CA ARG A 593 -2.20 -4.14 26.36
C ARG A 593 -3.06 -5.40 26.30
N THR A 594 -3.98 -5.54 27.25
CA THR A 594 -5.03 -6.57 27.17
C THR A 594 -5.82 -6.40 25.86
N GLY A 595 -5.82 -7.43 25.01
CA GLY A 595 -6.43 -7.42 23.66
C GLY A 595 -5.47 -7.05 22.51
N ALA A 596 -4.27 -6.55 22.80
CA ALA A 596 -3.21 -6.27 21.84
C ALA A 596 -1.85 -6.56 22.51
N VAL A 597 -1.57 -7.85 22.69
CA VAL A 597 -0.54 -8.32 23.61
C VAL A 597 0.85 -8.25 22.98
N ALA A 598 1.82 -7.76 23.75
CA ALA A 598 3.24 -7.91 23.43
C ALA A 598 3.73 -9.28 23.91
N VAL A 599 4.34 -10.07 23.03
CA VAL A 599 4.77 -11.44 23.34
C VAL A 599 6.26 -11.61 23.05
N LEU A 600 6.98 -12.20 24.00
CA LEU A 600 8.32 -12.76 23.81
C LEU A 600 8.16 -14.27 23.62
N GLY A 601 8.42 -14.74 22.40
CA GLY A 601 8.11 -16.10 21.94
C GLY A 601 8.97 -17.18 22.60
N ALA A 602 8.56 -18.45 22.45
CA ALA A 602 9.18 -19.63 23.06
C ALA A 602 10.49 -20.10 22.38
N GLY A 603 11.16 -19.20 21.66
CA GLY A 603 12.45 -19.47 21.02
C GLY A 603 13.61 -19.44 22.01
N GLY A 604 14.80 -19.10 21.52
CA GLY A 604 15.99 -18.94 22.36
C GLY A 604 15.84 -17.81 23.39
N ASN A 605 16.67 -17.86 24.43
CA ASN A 605 16.64 -16.92 25.54
C ASN A 605 17.08 -15.52 25.10
N MET A 606 16.55 -14.49 25.76
CA MET A 606 16.81 -13.09 25.37
C MET A 606 17.32 -12.27 26.55
N THR A 607 18.44 -11.56 26.38
CA THR A 607 18.97 -10.63 27.39
C THR A 607 18.99 -9.20 26.85
N PHE A 608 18.30 -8.27 27.50
CA PHE A 608 18.28 -6.85 27.15
C PHE A 608 19.18 -6.06 28.11
N ASN A 609 20.34 -5.60 27.62
CA ASN A 609 21.33 -4.88 28.42
C ASN A 609 21.06 -3.38 28.52
N GLY A 610 20.34 -2.81 27.56
CA GLY A 610 19.98 -1.39 27.59
C GLY A 610 18.79 -1.11 28.51
N ASN A 611 18.58 0.17 28.81
CA ASN A 611 17.44 0.61 29.63
C ASN A 611 16.13 0.17 29.00
N SER A 612 15.26 -0.48 29.80
CA SER A 612 13.96 -0.97 29.39
C SER A 612 12.83 -0.11 29.98
N SER A 613 11.63 -0.16 29.42
CA SER A 613 10.49 0.60 29.89
C SER A 613 9.17 0.01 29.42
N PHE A 614 8.09 0.37 30.11
CA PHE A 614 6.76 0.30 29.54
C PHE A 614 6.41 1.62 28.84
N PHE A 615 5.54 1.57 27.85
CA PHE A 615 5.16 2.70 27.00
C PHE A 615 3.64 2.85 26.92
N ARG A 616 3.14 4.04 27.24
CA ARG A 616 1.72 4.40 27.16
C ARG A 616 1.49 5.36 26.00
N GLN A 617 1.05 4.83 24.86
CA GLN A 617 0.68 5.65 23.72
C GLN A 617 -0.42 6.65 24.11
N THR A 618 -0.32 7.88 23.60
CA THR A 618 -1.34 8.93 23.78
C THR A 618 -2.76 8.41 23.47
N GLY A 619 -3.71 8.70 24.36
CA GLY A 619 -5.11 8.32 24.18
C GLY A 619 -5.44 6.86 24.53
N THR A 620 -4.47 6.06 24.97
CA THR A 620 -4.71 4.68 25.43
C THR A 620 -4.91 4.61 26.95
N ASN A 621 -5.73 3.67 27.41
CA ASN A 621 -6.03 3.38 28.82
C ASN A 621 -6.09 1.86 29.07
N GLY A 622 -6.18 1.46 30.35
CA GLY A 622 -6.28 0.05 30.75
C GLY A 622 -4.94 -0.57 31.17
N GLU A 623 -4.90 -1.90 31.27
CA GLU A 623 -3.72 -2.63 31.73
C GLU A 623 -2.70 -2.84 30.60
N LEU A 624 -1.42 -2.63 30.92
CA LEU A 624 -0.30 -2.99 30.05
C LEU A 624 -0.07 -4.50 30.15
N ARG A 625 0.35 -5.16 29.06
CA ARG A 625 0.56 -6.62 29.06
C ARG A 625 1.80 -7.04 28.29
N LEU A 626 2.61 -7.88 28.92
CA LEU A 626 3.74 -8.61 28.32
C LEU A 626 3.61 -10.11 28.62
N ASP A 627 3.59 -10.94 27.59
CA ASP A 627 3.65 -12.39 27.75
C ASP A 627 5.06 -12.88 27.43
N VAL A 628 5.63 -13.68 28.34
CA VAL A 628 6.99 -14.22 28.20
C VAL A 628 6.89 -15.74 28.12
N ASN A 629 7.39 -16.32 27.03
CA ASN A 629 7.33 -17.77 26.77
C ASN A 629 8.71 -18.44 26.65
N ASN A 630 9.79 -17.67 26.82
CA ASN A 630 11.18 -18.14 26.96
C ASN A 630 11.77 -17.67 28.31
N ILE A 631 13.07 -17.80 28.49
CA ILE A 631 13.77 -17.06 29.55
C ILE A 631 14.22 -15.71 28.97
N THR A 632 13.67 -14.62 29.51
CA THR A 632 14.07 -13.26 29.17
C THR A 632 14.70 -12.57 30.38
N THR A 633 15.90 -12.01 30.23
CA THR A 633 16.59 -11.22 31.25
C THR A 633 16.58 -9.73 30.89
N ILE A 634 16.11 -8.90 31.81
CA ILE A 634 16.26 -7.45 31.78
C ILE A 634 17.46 -7.10 32.67
N ALA A 635 18.62 -6.90 32.04
CA ALA A 635 19.87 -6.55 32.71
C ALA A 635 20.03 -5.04 32.89
N GLY A 636 19.57 -4.25 31.92
CA GLY A 636 19.53 -2.78 32.04
C GLY A 636 18.41 -2.28 32.97
N ASN A 637 18.49 -1.02 33.39
CA ASN A 637 17.49 -0.43 34.28
C ASN A 637 16.09 -0.43 33.65
N VAL A 638 15.05 -0.66 34.44
CA VAL A 638 13.66 -0.42 34.03
C VAL A 638 13.28 1.00 34.46
N THR A 639 13.19 1.90 33.49
CA THR A 639 12.84 3.30 33.75
C THR A 639 11.34 3.46 33.98
N ALA A 640 10.94 4.63 34.46
CA ALA A 640 9.53 4.97 34.61
C ALA A 640 8.76 4.76 33.31
N THR A 641 7.50 4.34 33.45
CA THR A 641 6.59 4.17 32.31
C THR A 641 6.48 5.46 31.53
N SER A 642 6.79 5.39 30.23
CA SER A 642 6.90 6.55 29.35
C SER A 642 5.59 6.81 28.59
N GLY A 643 5.49 7.95 27.91
CA GLY A 643 4.29 8.36 27.17
C GLY A 643 3.16 8.94 28.05
N SER A 644 2.09 9.38 27.38
CA SER A 644 1.02 10.21 27.97
C SER A 644 -0.33 9.49 28.15
N GLY A 645 -0.45 8.24 27.70
CA GLY A 645 -1.62 7.41 28.02
C GLY A 645 -1.68 7.06 29.52
N THR A 646 -2.76 6.40 29.96
CA THR A 646 -2.91 5.92 31.33
C THR A 646 -2.72 4.40 31.40
N ALA A 647 -2.23 3.92 32.54
CA ALA A 647 -2.13 2.48 32.83
C ALA A 647 -2.71 2.21 34.22
N SER A 648 -3.58 1.20 34.33
CA SER A 648 -4.10 0.74 35.64
C SER A 648 -3.12 -0.21 36.36
N GLY A 649 -2.12 -0.70 35.64
CA GLY A 649 -1.14 -1.68 36.09
C GLY A 649 -0.39 -2.29 34.90
N VAL A 650 0.52 -3.19 35.22
CA VAL A 650 1.26 -4.06 34.30
C VAL A 650 0.87 -5.50 34.60
N THR A 651 0.49 -6.26 33.59
CA THR A 651 0.36 -7.71 33.65
C THR A 651 1.54 -8.37 32.95
N LEU A 652 2.17 -9.32 33.63
CA LEU A 652 3.13 -10.26 33.06
C LEU A 652 2.42 -11.61 32.93
N GLY A 653 2.46 -12.22 31.75
CA GLY A 653 1.83 -13.51 31.45
C GLY A 653 2.77 -14.46 30.69
N GLY A 654 2.19 -15.50 30.09
CA GLY A 654 2.93 -16.56 29.39
C GLY A 654 3.39 -17.70 30.31
N GLY A 655 4.21 -18.62 29.78
CA GLY A 655 4.73 -19.79 30.51
C GLY A 655 6.24 -19.79 30.76
N GLY A 656 6.92 -18.70 30.40
CA GLY A 656 8.36 -18.54 30.53
C GLY A 656 8.79 -17.87 31.85
N THR A 657 10.05 -17.42 31.88
CA THR A 657 10.64 -16.72 33.01
C THR A 657 11.08 -15.32 32.59
N LEU A 658 10.62 -14.29 33.29
CA LEU A 658 11.19 -12.95 33.24
C LEU A 658 12.15 -12.75 34.41
N ILE A 659 13.42 -12.45 34.13
CA ILE A 659 14.44 -12.16 35.14
C ILE A 659 14.68 -10.65 35.15
N ILE A 660 14.49 -9.99 36.31
CA ILE A 660 14.81 -8.57 36.50
C ILE A 660 16.08 -8.46 37.34
N ASN A 661 17.20 -8.23 36.67
CA ASN A 661 18.50 -7.95 37.30
C ASN A 661 18.80 -6.45 37.37
N GLY A 662 18.30 -5.67 36.41
CA GLY A 662 18.42 -4.22 36.41
C GLY A 662 17.55 -3.54 37.47
N ASN A 663 17.88 -2.31 37.84
CA ASN A 663 17.09 -1.54 38.80
C ASN A 663 15.76 -1.11 38.17
N ALA A 664 14.63 -1.55 38.73
CA ALA A 664 13.26 -1.23 38.34
C ALA A 664 12.51 -0.39 39.39
N SER A 665 13.22 0.36 40.25
CA SER A 665 12.63 1.22 41.28
C SER A 665 11.71 2.31 40.71
N ALA A 666 11.87 2.65 39.42
CA ALA A 666 11.05 3.65 38.75
C ALA A 666 9.74 3.08 38.16
N LEU A 667 9.60 1.76 38.07
CA LEU A 667 8.34 1.10 37.71
C LEU A 667 7.50 0.98 38.98
N VAL A 668 6.57 1.92 39.17
CA VAL A 668 5.75 2.05 40.40
C VAL A 668 4.32 1.52 40.22
N GLU A 669 3.91 1.24 38.99
CA GLU A 669 2.66 0.58 38.71
C GLU A 669 2.60 -0.82 39.35
N ARG A 670 1.41 -1.23 39.79
CA ARG A 670 1.16 -2.61 40.22
C ARG A 670 1.55 -3.59 39.10
N VAL A 671 2.32 -4.63 39.44
CA VAL A 671 2.70 -5.73 38.56
C VAL A 671 1.90 -6.98 38.93
N ALA A 672 0.97 -7.40 38.09
CA ALA A 672 0.23 -8.64 38.23
C ALA A 672 0.90 -9.76 37.42
N LEU A 673 1.16 -10.90 38.04
CA LEU A 673 1.64 -12.12 37.37
C LEU A 673 0.43 -13.00 37.07
N GLN A 674 0.29 -13.47 35.84
CA GLN A 674 -0.81 -14.31 35.37
C GLN A 674 -0.27 -15.52 34.60
N ASP A 675 -1.19 -16.37 34.14
CA ASP A 675 -0.88 -17.61 33.42
C ASP A 675 0.05 -18.53 34.26
N THR A 676 1.22 -18.89 33.74
CA THR A 676 2.21 -19.72 34.46
C THR A 676 3.59 -19.05 34.50
N VAL A 677 3.61 -17.72 34.34
CA VAL A 677 4.88 -16.97 34.23
C VAL A 677 5.63 -17.02 35.56
N THR A 678 6.94 -17.15 35.47
CA THR A 678 7.84 -16.93 36.61
C THR A 678 8.48 -15.55 36.51
N LEU A 679 8.33 -14.73 37.54
CA LEU A 679 9.12 -13.51 37.72
C LEU A 679 10.27 -13.80 38.70
N ALA A 680 11.51 -13.79 38.23
CA ALA A 680 12.70 -13.80 39.08
C ALA A 680 13.17 -12.37 39.34
N LEU A 681 12.84 -11.84 40.51
CA LEU A 681 13.18 -10.49 40.94
C LEU A 681 14.49 -10.51 41.74
N ASN A 682 15.58 -10.02 41.15
CA ASN A 682 16.92 -10.06 41.75
C ASN A 682 17.46 -8.69 42.15
N ASN A 683 16.67 -7.64 41.96
CA ASN A 683 17.01 -6.26 42.31
C ASN A 683 15.74 -5.55 42.80
N THR A 684 15.69 -4.22 42.73
CA THR A 684 14.56 -3.42 43.22
C THR A 684 13.48 -3.26 42.16
N LEU A 685 12.21 -3.46 42.53
CA LEU A 685 11.00 -3.13 41.78
C LEU A 685 10.18 -2.13 42.60
N GLY A 686 9.86 -0.97 42.02
CA GLY A 686 9.13 0.09 42.72
C GLY A 686 7.64 -0.20 42.94
N GLY A 687 7.06 -1.12 42.19
CA GLY A 687 5.65 -1.48 42.22
C GLY A 687 5.34 -2.64 43.16
N ALA A 688 4.08 -2.75 43.57
CA ALA A 688 3.57 -3.92 44.28
C ALA A 688 3.34 -5.08 43.29
N VAL A 689 3.62 -6.31 43.72
CA VAL A 689 3.45 -7.53 42.94
C VAL A 689 2.21 -8.29 43.41
N VAL A 690 1.36 -8.70 42.48
CA VAL A 690 0.22 -9.61 42.73
C VAL A 690 0.48 -10.90 41.99
N VAL A 691 0.54 -12.02 42.70
CA VAL A 691 0.82 -13.34 42.11
C VAL A 691 -0.50 -14.10 42.00
N ASN A 692 -1.04 -14.22 40.78
CA ASN A 692 -2.29 -14.94 40.54
C ASN A 692 -2.06 -16.44 40.37
N SER A 693 -3.16 -17.19 40.29
CA SER A 693 -3.16 -18.65 40.14
C SER A 693 -2.21 -19.14 39.04
N GLY A 694 -1.31 -20.05 39.39
CA GLY A 694 -0.35 -20.68 38.48
C GLY A 694 0.95 -19.88 38.26
N ALA A 695 0.98 -18.58 38.55
CA ALA A 695 2.17 -17.76 38.41
C ALA A 695 3.11 -17.89 39.62
N THR A 696 4.40 -17.62 39.40
CA THR A 696 5.44 -17.74 40.44
C THR A 696 6.25 -16.45 40.57
N LEU A 697 6.41 -15.97 41.81
CA LEU A 697 7.40 -14.95 42.16
C LEU A 697 8.59 -15.60 42.86
N ARG A 698 9.80 -15.25 42.43
CA ARG A 698 11.05 -15.72 43.03
C ARG A 698 12.15 -14.67 43.09
N GLY A 699 13.30 -15.02 43.66
CA GLY A 699 14.51 -14.20 43.67
C GLY A 699 14.79 -13.51 45.00
N THR A 700 15.85 -12.71 45.04
CA THR A 700 16.39 -12.07 46.26
C THR A 700 16.20 -10.56 46.30
N GLY A 701 15.37 -10.01 45.40
CA GLY A 701 15.18 -8.58 45.23
C GLY A 701 14.22 -7.93 46.24
N THR A 702 13.85 -6.70 45.95
CA THR A 702 12.97 -5.87 46.78
C THR A 702 11.76 -5.39 45.99
N SER A 703 10.55 -5.46 46.55
CA SER A 703 9.33 -4.89 45.94
C SER A 703 8.56 -3.96 46.89
N ALA A 704 7.68 -3.10 46.37
CA ALA A 704 6.85 -2.24 47.22
C ALA A 704 5.74 -3.00 47.98
N GLY A 705 5.37 -4.20 47.57
CA GLY A 705 4.34 -5.01 48.23
C GLY A 705 4.21 -6.33 47.51
N ILE A 706 3.77 -7.38 48.19
CA ILE A 706 3.49 -8.70 47.60
C ILE A 706 2.12 -9.17 48.08
N THR A 707 1.26 -9.55 47.14
CA THR A 707 0.01 -10.27 47.42
C THR A 707 0.04 -11.61 46.71
N ILE A 708 -0.11 -12.69 47.47
CA ILE A 708 -0.24 -14.05 46.94
C ILE A 708 -1.71 -14.43 46.93
N GLU A 709 -2.28 -14.54 45.73
CA GLU A 709 -3.67 -14.93 45.53
C GLU A 709 -3.83 -16.47 45.55
N SER A 710 -5.07 -16.94 45.47
CA SER A 710 -5.38 -18.37 45.40
C SER A 710 -4.65 -19.05 44.24
N GLY A 711 -3.81 -20.06 44.56
CA GLY A 711 -2.96 -20.78 43.62
C GLY A 711 -1.72 -20.01 43.14
N GLY A 712 -1.46 -18.79 43.62
CA GLY A 712 -0.23 -18.06 43.38
C GLY A 712 0.92 -18.62 44.20
N ILE A 713 2.13 -18.61 43.65
CA ILE A 713 3.30 -19.27 44.24
C ILE A 713 4.39 -18.24 44.57
N LEU A 714 4.89 -18.27 45.81
CA LEU A 714 6.08 -17.53 46.24
C LEU A 714 7.21 -18.51 46.56
N THR A 715 8.34 -18.36 45.87
CA THR A 715 9.58 -19.12 46.07
C THR A 715 10.72 -18.14 46.29
N PRO A 716 10.96 -17.62 47.50
CA PRO A 716 12.04 -16.67 47.72
C PRO A 716 13.39 -17.24 47.26
N GLY A 717 14.30 -16.37 46.83
CA GLY A 717 15.66 -16.77 46.48
C GLY A 717 15.90 -17.33 45.07
N ASN A 718 17.18 -17.59 44.80
CA ASN A 718 17.72 -18.26 43.62
C ASN A 718 18.51 -19.50 44.08
N SER A 719 17.82 -20.50 44.67
CA SER A 719 18.28 -21.27 45.84
C SER A 719 18.00 -20.48 47.14
N VAL A 720 18.49 -20.96 48.28
CA VAL A 720 18.28 -20.33 49.59
C VAL A 720 18.59 -18.83 49.56
N GLY A 721 17.59 -18.00 49.86
CA GLY A 721 17.75 -16.55 49.89
C GLY A 721 16.59 -15.78 50.50
N THR A 722 16.78 -14.47 50.64
CA THR A 722 15.77 -13.58 51.22
C THR A 722 15.20 -12.65 50.15
N LEU A 723 13.87 -12.63 50.03
CA LEU A 723 13.14 -11.63 49.25
C LEU A 723 12.67 -10.52 50.21
N THR A 724 12.79 -9.25 49.82
CA THR A 724 12.33 -8.12 50.65
C THR A 724 11.09 -7.49 50.05
N THR A 725 10.12 -7.10 50.89
CA THR A 725 8.93 -6.37 50.47
C THR A 725 8.48 -5.39 51.55
N THR A 726 7.76 -4.34 51.20
CA THR A 726 7.22 -3.43 52.23
C THR A 726 5.98 -4.01 52.90
N THR A 727 5.12 -4.71 52.15
CA THR A 727 3.97 -5.45 52.67
C THR A 727 3.90 -6.86 52.08
N LEU A 728 3.35 -7.80 52.84
CA LEU A 728 3.07 -9.16 52.38
C LEU A 728 1.65 -9.57 52.80
N THR A 729 0.79 -9.86 51.82
CA THR A 729 -0.55 -10.43 52.05
C THR A 729 -0.64 -11.84 51.46
N LEU A 730 -1.04 -12.80 52.29
CA LEU A 730 -1.25 -14.19 51.90
C LEU A 730 -2.75 -14.52 51.96
N ASN A 731 -3.38 -14.59 50.79
CA ASN A 731 -4.81 -14.89 50.69
C ASN A 731 -5.09 -16.40 50.73
N ALA A 732 -6.34 -16.77 50.97
CA ALA A 732 -6.76 -18.17 51.00
C ALA A 732 -6.43 -18.88 49.68
N GLY A 733 -5.71 -20.00 49.77
CA GLY A 733 -5.23 -20.79 48.65
C GLY A 733 -3.83 -20.41 48.15
N GLY A 734 -3.16 -19.42 48.75
CA GLY A 734 -1.77 -19.07 48.39
C GLY A 734 -0.78 -20.20 48.70
N ILE A 735 0.38 -20.20 48.02
CA ILE A 735 1.41 -21.24 48.14
C ILE A 735 2.78 -20.59 48.40
N LEU A 736 3.47 -21.07 49.42
CA LEU A 736 4.85 -20.76 49.76
C LEU A 736 5.69 -22.01 49.54
N ASN A 737 6.72 -21.92 48.71
CA ASN A 737 7.63 -23.03 48.42
C ASN A 737 9.05 -22.58 48.78
N PHE A 738 9.55 -23.08 49.90
CA PHE A 738 10.81 -22.64 50.48
C PHE A 738 11.86 -23.74 50.33
N GLU A 739 13.10 -23.33 50.12
CA GLU A 739 14.28 -24.16 50.02
C GLU A 739 15.09 -24.07 51.32
N PHE A 740 15.68 -25.19 51.73
CA PHE A 740 16.66 -25.27 52.80
C PHE A 740 17.95 -25.83 52.26
N ASP A 741 19.06 -25.18 52.59
CA ASP A 741 20.40 -25.65 52.25
C ASP A 741 21.41 -25.14 53.27
N ASN A 742 22.40 -25.99 53.60
CA ASN A 742 23.57 -25.63 54.40
C ASN A 742 23.27 -24.81 55.68
N GLY A 743 22.23 -25.19 56.42
CA GLY A 743 21.86 -24.55 57.68
C GLY A 743 21.00 -23.28 57.55
N SER A 744 20.65 -22.88 56.32
CA SER A 744 19.84 -21.69 56.02
C SER A 744 18.56 -22.07 55.29
N ILE A 745 17.52 -21.25 55.47
CA ILE A 745 16.21 -21.40 54.82
C ILE A 745 15.89 -20.14 54.03
N ASP A 746 15.09 -20.28 52.99
CA ASP A 746 14.44 -19.13 52.36
C ASP A 746 13.70 -18.27 53.38
N ALA A 747 13.68 -16.97 53.13
CA ALA A 747 12.97 -16.02 53.98
C ALA A 747 12.31 -14.90 53.17
N VAL A 748 11.29 -14.27 53.76
CA VAL A 748 10.75 -13.01 53.28
C VAL A 748 10.89 -11.97 54.39
N ASN A 749 11.48 -10.82 54.07
CA ASN A 749 11.58 -9.67 54.96
C ASN A 749 10.49 -8.64 54.63
N VAL A 750 9.64 -8.29 55.60
CA VAL A 750 8.52 -7.36 55.47
C VAL A 750 8.82 -6.08 56.24
N SER A 751 9.20 -5.03 55.51
CA SER A 751 9.88 -3.87 56.11
C SER A 751 8.98 -2.74 56.62
N THR A 752 7.67 -2.75 56.33
CA THR A 752 6.74 -1.72 56.83
C THR A 752 6.06 -2.20 58.10
N LEU A 753 5.89 -1.26 59.05
CA LEU A 753 5.11 -1.47 60.28
C LEU A 753 3.72 -2.04 59.96
N ASP A 754 3.36 -3.13 60.63
CA ASP A 754 2.09 -3.86 60.46
C ASP A 754 1.88 -4.34 59.00
N GLY A 755 2.96 -4.57 58.26
CA GLY A 755 2.93 -4.90 56.83
C GLY A 755 2.65 -6.37 56.49
N LEU A 756 2.73 -7.29 57.46
CA LEU A 756 2.49 -8.72 57.26
C LEU A 756 1.03 -9.09 57.56
N ASN A 757 0.34 -9.71 56.62
CA ASN A 757 -1.04 -10.17 56.76
C ASN A 757 -1.24 -11.60 56.23
N ILE A 758 -1.44 -12.57 57.13
CA ILE A 758 -1.77 -13.96 56.80
C ILE A 758 -3.30 -14.14 56.80
N ALA A 759 -3.94 -13.64 55.75
CA ALA A 759 -5.39 -13.43 55.68
C ALA A 759 -6.20 -14.72 55.56
N GLY A 760 -5.67 -15.77 54.91
CA GLY A 760 -6.37 -17.03 54.72
C GLY A 760 -5.43 -18.23 54.55
N SER A 761 -6.01 -19.44 54.59
CA SER A 761 -5.27 -20.71 54.53
C SER A 761 -4.26 -20.72 53.38
N THR A 762 -2.96 -20.78 53.70
CA THR A 762 -1.83 -20.71 52.77
C THR A 762 -0.98 -21.96 52.97
N THR A 763 -0.64 -22.64 51.88
CA THR A 763 0.17 -23.87 51.92
C THR A 763 1.64 -23.51 51.97
N PHE A 764 2.39 -24.07 52.92
CA PHE A 764 3.84 -23.94 53.03
C PHE A 764 4.51 -25.28 52.75
N SER A 765 5.33 -25.35 51.71
CA SER A 765 6.15 -26.51 51.38
C SER A 765 7.63 -26.21 51.59
N LEU A 766 8.39 -27.23 52.02
CA LEU A 766 9.83 -27.16 52.22
C LEU A 766 10.54 -28.18 51.34
N THR A 767 11.52 -27.73 50.58
CA THR A 767 12.46 -28.58 49.84
C THR A 767 13.82 -28.56 50.55
N ASN A 768 14.31 -29.70 51.00
CA ASN A 768 15.64 -29.83 51.58
C ASN A 768 16.65 -30.16 50.48
N LEU A 769 17.51 -29.20 50.13
CA LEU A 769 18.64 -29.37 49.21
C LEU A 769 19.88 -29.95 49.92
N GLY A 770 19.94 -29.85 51.26
CA GLY A 770 21.01 -30.42 52.08
C GLY A 770 21.08 -29.80 53.48
N GLY A 771 21.59 -30.57 54.46
CA GLY A 771 21.96 -30.03 55.77
C GLY A 771 20.82 -29.66 56.73
N LEU A 772 19.56 -30.04 56.44
CA LEU A 772 18.44 -29.81 57.36
C LEU A 772 18.68 -30.46 58.72
N ALA A 773 18.52 -29.66 59.78
CA ALA A 773 18.73 -30.07 61.16
C ALA A 773 17.60 -29.58 62.07
N LEU A 774 17.63 -30.02 63.33
CA LEU A 774 16.71 -29.54 64.35
C LEU A 774 16.99 -28.06 64.66
N GLY A 775 15.93 -27.26 64.78
CA GLY A 775 16.06 -25.84 65.07
C GLY A 775 14.80 -25.04 64.74
N THR A 776 14.86 -23.74 65.02
CA THR A 776 13.85 -22.78 64.58
C THR A 776 14.48 -21.87 63.54
N TYR A 777 13.88 -21.81 62.35
CA TYR A 777 14.41 -21.06 61.22
C TYR A 777 13.42 -19.95 60.84
N THR A 778 13.89 -18.70 60.75
CA THR A 778 13.05 -17.56 60.36
C THR A 778 12.64 -17.70 58.90
N ILE A 779 11.34 -17.76 58.65
CA ILE A 779 10.77 -17.83 57.29
C ILE A 779 10.09 -16.53 56.88
N LEU A 780 9.56 -15.77 57.85
CA LEU A 780 9.07 -14.41 57.65
C LEU A 780 9.63 -13.51 58.74
N ASP A 781 10.26 -12.42 58.35
CA ASP A 781 10.67 -11.31 59.21
C ASP A 781 9.71 -10.14 58.98
N TYR A 782 9.24 -9.48 60.03
CA TYR A 782 8.23 -8.44 59.90
C TYR A 782 8.39 -7.33 60.96
N GLU A 783 7.79 -6.17 60.70
CA GLU A 783 7.76 -5.05 61.64
C GLU A 783 6.38 -4.90 62.28
N GLY A 784 6.32 -4.61 63.59
CA GLY A 784 5.07 -4.36 64.32
C GLY A 784 4.31 -5.63 64.70
N THR A 785 3.03 -5.72 64.31
CA THR A 785 2.14 -6.82 64.66
C THR A 785 1.82 -7.72 63.46
N LEU A 786 1.64 -9.01 63.73
CA LEU A 786 1.18 -9.96 62.72
C LEU A 786 -0.31 -9.71 62.44
N GLY A 787 -0.63 -9.34 61.20
CA GLY A 787 -1.99 -9.30 60.69
C GLY A 787 -2.51 -10.68 60.30
N GLY A 788 -3.80 -10.93 60.49
CA GLY A 788 -4.43 -12.23 60.21
C GLY A 788 -4.20 -13.26 61.32
N SER A 789 -3.94 -14.52 60.96
CA SER A 789 -3.75 -15.62 61.92
C SER A 789 -2.61 -16.55 61.52
N LEU A 790 -1.75 -16.91 62.47
CA LEU A 790 -0.69 -17.93 62.24
C LEU A 790 -1.28 -19.30 61.87
N ALA A 791 -2.48 -19.63 62.35
CA ALA A 791 -3.17 -20.88 62.05
C ALA A 791 -3.55 -21.02 60.55
N ASN A 792 -3.48 -19.92 59.79
CA ASN A 792 -3.68 -19.95 58.36
C ASN A 792 -2.46 -20.46 57.60
N LEU A 793 -1.28 -20.60 58.21
CA LEU A 793 -0.16 -21.32 57.58
C LEU A 793 -0.34 -22.83 57.78
N VAL A 794 -0.47 -23.55 56.67
CA VAL A 794 -0.71 -25.00 56.66
C VAL A 794 0.46 -25.70 55.99
N LEU A 795 0.97 -26.76 56.60
CA LEU A 795 2.05 -27.55 56.01
C LEU A 795 1.57 -28.29 54.76
N GLY A 796 2.33 -28.13 53.68
CA GLY A 796 2.24 -28.89 52.44
C GLY A 796 3.29 -30.01 52.41
N SER A 797 4.05 -30.08 51.32
CA SER A 797 5.14 -31.06 51.20
C SER A 797 6.32 -30.68 52.09
N THR A 798 6.81 -31.62 52.90
CA THR A 798 7.95 -31.41 53.79
C THR A 798 8.89 -32.63 53.76
N PRO A 799 10.19 -32.46 54.07
CA PRO A 799 11.12 -33.57 54.16
C PRO A 799 10.70 -34.57 55.25
N GLY A 800 10.89 -35.87 55.00
CA GLY A 800 10.60 -36.90 56.00
C GLY A 800 11.59 -36.88 57.17
N GLY A 801 11.21 -37.46 58.31
CA GLY A 801 12.09 -37.66 59.47
C GLY A 801 12.05 -36.57 60.55
N PHE A 802 11.18 -35.56 60.40
CA PHE A 802 11.03 -34.46 61.35
C PHE A 802 9.56 -34.12 61.60
N ASN A 803 9.29 -33.46 62.72
CA ASN A 803 8.03 -32.76 62.97
C ASN A 803 8.20 -31.28 62.65
N TYR A 804 7.22 -30.70 61.95
CA TYR A 804 7.23 -29.29 61.58
C TYR A 804 6.09 -28.54 62.28
N SER A 805 6.36 -27.33 62.73
CA SER A 805 5.33 -26.40 63.22
C SER A 805 5.75 -24.96 63.02
N PHE A 806 4.80 -24.03 63.09
CA PHE A 806 5.09 -22.59 63.00
C PHE A 806 5.01 -21.94 64.38
N ILE A 807 5.91 -21.00 64.64
CA ILE A 807 5.88 -20.16 65.83
C ILE A 807 5.91 -18.69 65.44
N ASN A 808 5.07 -17.87 66.08
CA ASN A 808 5.17 -16.42 65.99
C ASN A 808 5.96 -15.90 67.20
N ASN A 809 7.18 -15.42 66.96
CA ASN A 809 7.99 -14.75 67.97
C ASN A 809 7.68 -13.27 67.95
N THR A 810 6.76 -12.84 68.82
CA THR A 810 6.31 -11.43 68.90
C THR A 810 7.38 -10.49 69.48
N THR A 811 8.43 -11.01 70.10
CA THR A 811 9.52 -10.19 70.66
C THR A 811 10.54 -9.81 69.59
N ASN A 812 10.90 -10.78 68.73
CA ASN A 812 11.82 -10.55 67.62
C ASN A 812 11.08 -10.33 66.30
N THR A 813 9.75 -10.16 66.34
CA THR A 813 8.86 -9.93 65.21
C THR A 813 9.14 -10.85 64.00
N THR A 814 9.18 -12.16 64.26
CA THR A 814 9.47 -13.19 63.25
C THR A 814 8.49 -14.35 63.30
N VAL A 815 8.15 -14.91 62.13
CA VAL A 815 7.53 -16.23 62.02
C VAL A 815 8.62 -17.25 61.72
N GLY A 816 8.76 -18.23 62.62
CA GLY A 816 9.74 -19.30 62.51
C GLY A 816 9.10 -20.64 62.12
N LEU A 817 9.79 -21.41 61.28
CA LEU A 817 9.57 -22.84 61.10
C LEU A 817 10.38 -23.60 62.15
N VAL A 818 9.69 -24.32 63.03
CA VAL A 818 10.29 -25.22 64.00
C VAL A 818 10.44 -26.60 63.36
N VAL A 819 11.68 -27.07 63.26
CA VAL A 819 12.05 -28.43 62.87
C VAL A 819 12.43 -29.18 64.14
N ALA A 820 11.55 -30.08 64.55
CA ALA A 820 11.70 -30.87 65.76
C ALA A 820 11.92 -32.34 65.41
N ASP A 821 12.47 -33.08 66.37
CA ASP A 821 12.63 -34.52 66.21
C ASP A 821 11.26 -35.17 65.98
N LEU A 822 11.26 -36.20 65.13
CA LEU A 822 10.13 -37.11 65.02
C LEU A 822 10.14 -37.89 66.32
N SER A 823 9.46 -37.40 67.36
CA SER A 823 9.46 -38.06 68.67
C SER A 823 9.18 -39.54 68.43
N ALA A 824 10.15 -40.41 68.77
CA ALA A 824 9.97 -41.85 68.64
C ALA A 824 8.60 -42.22 69.20
N PRO A 825 7.85 -43.15 68.59
CA PRO A 825 6.61 -43.63 69.18
C PRO A 825 6.92 -43.92 70.65
N PRO A 826 6.15 -43.36 71.61
CA PRO A 826 6.47 -43.56 73.02
C PRO A 826 6.67 -45.06 73.23
N THR A 827 7.69 -45.51 73.95
CA THR A 827 7.82 -46.95 74.20
C THR A 827 6.62 -47.44 75.03
N PRO A 828 6.21 -48.72 74.93
CA PRO A 828 5.22 -49.27 75.86
C PRO A 828 5.60 -48.93 77.30
N ASN A 829 4.81 -48.08 77.97
CA ASN A 829 4.99 -47.72 79.38
C ASN A 829 3.74 -46.99 79.91
N SER A 830 3.68 -46.73 81.22
CA SER A 830 2.71 -45.79 81.79
C SER A 830 2.81 -44.42 81.12
N GLY A 831 1.67 -43.75 80.95
CA GLY A 831 1.61 -42.52 80.17
C GLY A 831 0.42 -41.64 80.51
N VAL A 832 0.58 -40.35 80.22
CA VAL A 832 -0.43 -39.31 80.43
C VAL A 832 -1.08 -38.96 79.09
N TRP A 833 -2.40 -38.90 79.05
CA TRP A 833 -3.18 -38.55 77.87
C TRP A 833 -3.02 -37.06 77.52
N LYS A 834 -2.57 -36.78 76.29
CA LYS A 834 -2.46 -35.42 75.74
C LYS A 834 -3.56 -35.08 74.75
N GLY A 835 -4.10 -36.07 74.03
CA GLY A 835 -5.14 -35.88 73.02
C GLY A 835 -4.68 -35.07 71.80
N ALA A 836 -4.23 -35.74 70.74
CA ALA A 836 -3.99 -35.16 69.41
C ALA A 836 -5.27 -35.23 68.54
N ALA A 837 -5.19 -34.74 67.30
CA ALA A 837 -6.32 -34.55 66.39
C ALA A 837 -7.22 -35.79 66.16
N SER A 838 -6.69 -37.01 66.33
CA SER A 838 -7.45 -38.26 66.11
C SER A 838 -8.30 -38.70 67.31
N MET A 839 -8.05 -38.17 68.51
CA MET A 839 -8.69 -38.56 69.79
C MET A 839 -8.83 -40.07 70.05
N THR A 840 -7.98 -40.90 69.42
CA THR A 840 -8.13 -42.37 69.41
C THR A 840 -6.98 -43.06 70.15
N TRP A 841 -7.30 -43.86 71.16
CA TRP A 841 -6.33 -44.71 71.86
C TRP A 841 -6.07 -45.99 71.05
N THR A 842 -5.00 -45.98 70.26
CA THR A 842 -4.51 -47.13 69.48
C THR A 842 -3.36 -47.83 70.21
N VAL A 843 -2.87 -48.96 69.66
CA VAL A 843 -1.65 -49.65 70.16
C VAL A 843 -0.34 -48.99 69.72
N ASN A 844 -0.41 -47.77 69.15
CA ASN A 844 0.71 -46.92 68.73
C ASN A 844 1.82 -47.66 67.95
N THR A 845 1.42 -48.56 67.04
CA THR A 845 2.30 -49.08 65.98
C THR A 845 2.45 -48.09 64.82
N ASP A 846 1.63 -47.03 64.79
CA ASP A 846 1.64 -45.91 63.84
C ASP A 846 1.60 -44.57 64.59
N LEU A 847 2.10 -43.50 63.96
CA LEU A 847 2.48 -42.15 64.44
C LEU A 847 1.43 -41.29 65.21
N ASN A 848 0.62 -41.85 66.12
CA ASN A 848 -0.31 -41.07 66.94
C ASN A 848 0.30 -40.75 68.32
N ASN A 849 0.46 -39.47 68.66
CA ASN A 849 1.14 -39.02 69.90
C ASN A 849 0.17 -38.70 71.05
N ASN A 850 -0.97 -39.41 71.13
CA ASN A 850 -2.01 -39.12 72.12
C ASN A 850 -1.56 -39.32 73.58
N TRP A 851 -0.34 -39.85 73.80
CA TRP A 851 0.25 -40.14 75.10
C TRP A 851 1.63 -39.47 75.28
N SER A 852 1.94 -39.04 76.49
CA SER A 852 3.29 -38.65 76.91
C SER A 852 3.87 -39.56 78.00
N GLY A 853 5.20 -39.72 77.99
CA GLY A 853 5.95 -40.61 78.89
C GLY A 853 6.05 -42.05 78.38
N GLY A 854 4.95 -42.59 77.88
CA GLY A 854 4.81 -43.94 77.31
C GLY A 854 3.41 -44.14 76.75
N TYR A 855 3.17 -45.14 75.90
CA TYR A 855 1.78 -45.56 75.62
C TYR A 855 1.39 -46.75 76.51
N PRO A 856 0.31 -46.64 77.29
CA PRO A 856 -0.11 -47.73 78.16
C PRO A 856 -0.73 -48.88 77.34
N SER A 857 -0.18 -50.08 77.51
CA SER A 857 -0.51 -51.26 76.68
C SER A 857 -0.22 -52.63 77.35
N ALA A 858 0.28 -52.66 78.58
CA ALA A 858 0.55 -53.89 79.32
C ALA A 858 -0.01 -53.81 80.74
N ALA A 859 -0.14 -54.96 81.41
CA ALA A 859 -0.69 -55.08 82.77
C ALA A 859 0.14 -54.33 83.85
N THR A 860 1.32 -53.83 83.51
CA THR A 860 2.18 -53.00 84.37
C THR A 860 2.05 -51.50 84.09
N HIS A 861 1.30 -51.10 83.05
CA HIS A 861 1.24 -49.70 82.59
C HIS A 861 -0.03 -48.99 83.09
N VAL A 862 0.11 -47.76 83.55
CA VAL A 862 -1.00 -46.90 84.00
C VAL A 862 -1.30 -45.85 82.94
N ALA A 863 -2.58 -45.72 82.60
CA ALA A 863 -3.09 -44.65 81.74
C ALA A 863 -3.64 -43.51 82.59
N THR A 864 -3.01 -42.33 82.52
CA THR A 864 -3.39 -41.17 83.30
C THR A 864 -4.13 -40.16 82.43
N PHE A 865 -5.31 -39.73 82.85
CA PHE A 865 -6.07 -38.62 82.27
C PHE A 865 -6.11 -37.52 83.33
N ASP A 866 -5.26 -36.52 83.17
CA ASP A 866 -5.02 -35.51 84.21
C ASP A 866 -5.66 -34.14 83.94
N GLY A 867 -6.45 -34.03 82.87
CA GLY A 867 -7.09 -32.79 82.45
C GLY A 867 -6.17 -31.80 81.72
N THR A 868 -4.89 -32.13 81.50
CA THR A 868 -3.95 -31.24 80.79
C THR A 868 -3.98 -31.39 79.26
N GLY A 869 -4.62 -32.44 78.74
CA GLY A 869 -4.79 -32.71 77.31
C GLY A 869 -6.04 -32.09 76.67
N ASN A 870 -6.18 -32.25 75.34
CA ASN A 870 -7.37 -31.78 74.62
C ASN A 870 -8.66 -32.47 75.12
N ALA A 871 -9.68 -31.67 75.43
CA ALA A 871 -10.98 -32.14 75.90
C ALA A 871 -11.77 -32.83 74.78
N GLY A 872 -12.36 -34.00 75.06
CA GLY A 872 -13.25 -34.73 74.15
C GLY A 872 -13.34 -36.22 74.44
N THR A 873 -14.05 -36.96 73.59
CA THR A 873 -14.26 -38.40 73.74
C THR A 873 -13.03 -39.19 73.30
N VAL A 874 -12.51 -40.03 74.19
CA VAL A 874 -11.38 -40.93 73.89
C VAL A 874 -11.91 -42.21 73.24
N ASN A 875 -11.67 -42.37 71.94
CA ASN A 875 -12.08 -43.57 71.22
C ASN A 875 -11.07 -44.70 71.45
N ILE A 876 -11.46 -45.75 72.18
CA ILE A 876 -10.59 -46.90 72.45
C ILE A 876 -10.67 -47.88 71.28
N ASN A 877 -9.60 -47.98 70.49
CA ASN A 877 -9.59 -48.85 69.29
C ASN A 877 -9.10 -50.26 69.64
N GLY A 878 -10.03 -51.19 69.85
CA GLY A 878 -9.75 -52.57 70.24
C GLY A 878 -9.35 -52.72 71.71
N ASN A 879 -9.21 -53.97 72.17
CA ASN A 879 -8.91 -54.28 73.57
C ASN A 879 -7.62 -53.60 74.06
N LYS A 880 -7.62 -53.15 75.32
CA LYS A 880 -6.44 -52.56 75.99
C LYS A 880 -6.16 -53.33 77.27
N THR A 881 -4.89 -53.68 77.48
CA THR A 881 -4.40 -54.29 78.72
C THR A 881 -3.62 -53.24 79.49
N LEU A 882 -3.98 -53.03 80.76
CA LEU A 882 -3.46 -51.96 81.61
C LEU A 882 -3.32 -52.45 83.05
N GLY A 883 -2.38 -51.88 83.79
CA GLY A 883 -2.28 -52.02 85.24
C GLY A 883 -3.22 -51.09 86.01
N GLY A 884 -3.67 -49.99 85.37
CA GLY A 884 -4.66 -49.08 85.95
C GLY A 884 -5.00 -47.90 85.05
N ILE A 885 -6.11 -47.23 85.38
CA ILE A 885 -6.48 -45.93 84.82
C ILE A 885 -6.51 -44.94 85.99
N ALA A 886 -5.76 -43.85 85.86
CA ALA A 886 -5.76 -42.73 86.80
C ALA A 886 -6.53 -41.57 86.18
N LEU A 887 -7.57 -41.09 86.87
CA LEU A 887 -8.33 -39.91 86.50
C LEU A 887 -8.06 -38.86 87.58
N SER A 888 -7.42 -37.73 87.27
CA SER A 888 -7.38 -36.63 88.22
C SER A 888 -8.58 -35.73 87.98
N GLY A 889 -9.44 -35.64 89.00
CA GLY A 889 -10.61 -34.78 88.94
C GLY A 889 -10.22 -33.31 89.03
N THR A 890 -10.59 -32.56 88.00
CA THR A 890 -11.09 -31.19 88.16
C THR A 890 -12.45 -31.11 87.49
#